data_AF-A5GW77-F1
#
_entry.id   AF-A5GW77-F1
#
_cell.length_a   1.000
_cell.length_b   1.000
_cell.length_c   1.000
_cell.angle_alpha   90.00
_cell.angle_beta   90.00
_cell.angle_gamma   90.00
#
_symmetry.space_group_name_H-M   'P 1'
#
loop_
_entity.id
_entity.type
_entity.pdbx_description
1 polymer ?
#
loop_
_entity_poly.entity_id
_entity_poly.type
_entity_poly.pdbx_seq_one_letter_code
_entity_poly.pdbx_strand_id
1 'polypeptide(L)'
;MALSTPSGLSVAVAGDIWWGGFTAEITITNTTGSALSGWSYSFESPHQLNSAPWGATLQAEPLDNGLFHYTLSGADWGAAIPAGGSVTVGFNGQQGVDLGVTGSLSQELLIAGDSASPEVAPQPESQPVVDEPVPAPVVEVSDPVIEEPVMDHGSEDHSEMDHSGHDHGMAASPQSGDYIDITSWGTFHGSNNNSEHTELVGGRTAITTEAMVAYNGLRAFAGLDAVEIQAVGEWAFSQGLTNNSQAWGNDTKGVGLWYAMQGAKVGWIADEAYDPQILADIQRTARLGSENDVMGMVREFGHEGFADYIQQSGLQDAFINTLKMEPHYGGWMHGRTHGFLDVEGVAIAHDINHLTVLGWDQNQPFMNDTFDWPQWPALEVSDQTVINYYQGIVALGDPLGQNLEDLAGGGAVNPEPTPAPVVDPEPEPVAAEPEPIEVIEAVESAPVVEVPDPVIEEPVMDHGSEDHSEMDHSGHDHGMAASPQSGDYIDITSWGTFHGSNNNSEHTELVGGRTAITTEAMVAYNGLRAFAGLDAVEIQTVGEWAFSQGLTNNSQAWGNDTKGVGLWYAMQGAKVGWIADEAYDPQILADIQRTARLGSESDVMAMVREFGHEGFADYIQQSGLQDAFINTLKMEPHYGGWMHGRTHGFLDVEGVAIAHDINHLTVLGWDQNQPFMNDTFDWPQWPALEVSDQTVINYYQGIVALGDPLGQNLEDLAGGGVVTPEPQPVPFPGPLLPEEGPAEIDPVVGAPVDVEVSGDLWWGGFTASLTVTNQSDQTLDDWALSFTSAHRFYGEAWGVEVVTEQLSGDLYRYELNGADWGQSIGAGESRTVGFNALAGTDLARNGSLSEDTLLATGTDFTVL
;
A
#
# COMPACT_ATOMS: atom_id res chain seq x y z
N MET A 1 45.84 -8.63 27.19
CA MET A 1 46.86 -9.70 27.04
C MET A 1 46.10 -11.01 26.88
N ALA A 2 46.64 -12.05 26.24
CA ALA A 2 45.96 -13.34 26.20
C ALA A 2 45.96 -13.99 27.61
N LEU A 3 44.79 -14.05 28.24
CA LEU A 3 44.52 -14.82 29.45
C LEU A 3 43.83 -16.13 29.09
N SER A 4 44.00 -17.14 29.94
CA SER A 4 43.75 -18.54 29.58
C SER A 4 42.27 -18.89 29.52
N THR A 5 41.76 -19.25 28.33
CA THR A 5 40.42 -19.80 28.19
C THR A 5 40.29 -21.20 28.81
N PRO A 6 39.11 -21.55 29.36
CA PRO A 6 38.69 -22.93 29.54
C PRO A 6 38.72 -23.70 28.20
N SER A 7 38.83 -25.03 28.26
CA SER A 7 39.23 -25.84 27.11
C SER A 7 38.16 -25.93 26.01
N GLY A 8 38.39 -25.24 24.89
CA GLY A 8 37.79 -25.56 23.60
C GLY A 8 37.34 -24.39 22.75
N LEU A 9 37.12 -23.22 23.35
CA LEU A 9 36.64 -22.02 22.65
C LEU A 9 37.65 -20.87 22.71
N SER A 10 37.65 -20.03 21.69
CA SER A 10 38.24 -18.69 21.70
C SER A 10 37.24 -17.69 21.13
N VAL A 11 37.19 -16.50 21.73
CA VAL A 11 36.22 -15.45 21.40
C VAL A 11 36.95 -14.21 20.88
N ALA A 12 36.35 -13.51 19.92
CA ALA A 12 36.71 -12.15 19.54
C ALA A 12 35.46 -11.26 19.55
N VAL A 13 35.63 -9.96 19.78
CA VAL A 13 34.57 -8.94 19.79
C VAL A 13 34.93 -7.84 18.80
N ALA A 14 33.96 -7.45 17.98
CA ALA A 14 34.01 -6.32 17.05
C ALA A 14 32.66 -5.58 17.03
N GLY A 15 32.47 -4.67 16.09
CA GLY A 15 31.25 -3.90 15.90
C GLY A 15 31.52 -2.39 15.90
N ASP A 16 30.45 -1.59 15.95
CA ASP A 16 30.51 -0.13 15.81
C ASP A 16 29.58 0.58 16.80
N ILE A 17 30.03 1.76 17.21
CA ILE A 17 29.42 2.68 18.16
C ILE A 17 28.67 3.74 17.37
N TRP A 18 27.47 4.09 17.85
CA TRP A 18 26.61 5.12 17.26
C TRP A 18 25.94 5.93 18.39
N TRP A 19 25.19 6.98 18.07
CA TRP A 19 24.72 7.95 19.07
C TRP A 19 23.88 7.29 20.18
N GLY A 20 24.43 7.20 21.40
CA GLY A 20 23.77 6.61 22.57
C GLY A 20 23.75 5.08 22.61
N GLY A 21 24.30 4.38 21.61
CA GLY A 21 24.29 2.91 21.53
C GLY A 21 25.49 2.34 20.78
N PHE A 22 25.42 1.05 20.47
CA PHE A 22 26.37 0.32 19.67
C PHE A 22 25.75 -0.96 19.10
N THR A 23 26.39 -1.48 18.07
CA THR A 23 26.20 -2.80 17.49
C THR A 23 27.44 -3.63 17.80
N ALA A 24 27.27 -4.84 18.32
CA ALA A 24 28.35 -5.72 18.75
C ALA A 24 28.30 -7.05 17.99
N GLU A 25 29.46 -7.49 17.49
CA GLU A 25 29.68 -8.81 16.92
C GLU A 25 30.57 -9.65 17.84
N ILE A 26 30.15 -10.89 18.11
CA ILE A 26 30.86 -11.87 18.92
C ILE A 26 31.20 -13.08 18.05
N THR A 27 32.47 -13.22 17.67
CA THR A 27 32.97 -14.39 16.94
C THR A 27 33.40 -15.48 17.91
N ILE A 28 32.69 -16.62 17.92
CA ILE A 28 33.03 -17.82 18.68
C ILE A 28 33.75 -18.81 17.76
N THR A 29 34.98 -19.21 18.12
CA THR A 29 35.78 -20.19 17.36
C THR A 29 35.95 -21.49 18.14
N ASN A 30 35.59 -22.61 17.52
CA ASN A 30 35.73 -23.95 18.07
C ASN A 30 37.13 -24.51 17.80
N THR A 31 37.99 -24.45 18.82
CA THR A 31 39.36 -24.97 18.79
C THR A 31 39.45 -26.46 19.20
N THR A 32 38.32 -27.14 19.42
CA THR A 32 38.29 -28.59 19.70
C THR A 32 38.39 -29.43 18.42
N GLY A 33 38.69 -30.72 18.57
CA GLY A 33 38.71 -31.69 17.47
C GLY A 33 37.32 -32.27 17.10
N SER A 34 36.24 -31.72 17.63
CA SER A 34 34.85 -32.20 17.45
C SER A 34 33.93 -31.04 17.08
N ALA A 35 32.83 -31.29 16.37
CA ALA A 35 31.79 -30.27 16.21
C ALA A 35 31.05 -30.03 17.54
N LEU A 36 30.69 -28.78 17.80
CA LEU A 36 29.83 -28.38 18.92
C LEU A 36 28.40 -28.21 18.43
N SER A 37 27.43 -28.72 19.19
CA SER A 37 25.99 -28.59 18.94
C SER A 37 25.33 -27.51 19.80
N GLY A 38 26.14 -26.67 20.45
CA GLY A 38 25.72 -25.64 21.39
C GLY A 38 26.92 -25.08 22.15
N TRP A 39 26.85 -23.81 22.51
CA TRP A 39 27.91 -23.08 23.23
C TRP A 39 27.26 -21.96 24.05
N SER A 40 27.95 -21.50 25.09
CA SER A 40 27.57 -20.30 25.85
C SER A 40 28.78 -19.39 26.10
N TYR A 41 28.53 -18.08 26.19
CA TYR A 41 29.53 -17.07 26.49
C TYR A 41 28.97 -16.07 27.47
N SER A 42 29.63 -15.94 28.61
CA SER A 42 29.20 -15.05 29.69
C SER A 42 30.21 -13.94 29.95
N PHE A 43 29.72 -12.73 30.21
CA PHE A 43 30.53 -11.56 30.54
C PHE A 43 29.74 -10.54 31.36
N GLU A 44 30.44 -9.61 31.99
CA GLU A 44 29.84 -8.49 32.73
C GLU A 44 29.99 -7.20 31.91
N SER A 45 28.96 -6.35 31.88
CA SER A 45 28.95 -5.10 31.10
C SER A 45 28.25 -3.97 31.87
N PRO A 46 28.68 -2.71 31.75
CA PRO A 46 27.92 -1.56 32.23
C PRO A 46 26.79 -1.15 31.28
N HIS A 47 26.76 -1.72 30.07
CA HIS A 47 25.83 -1.38 29.01
C HIS A 47 24.52 -2.18 29.11
N GLN A 48 23.44 -1.65 28.55
CA GLN A 48 22.14 -2.33 28.52
C GLN A 48 21.93 -2.95 27.13
N LEU A 49 22.09 -4.27 27.02
CA LEU A 49 21.94 -4.99 25.76
C LEU A 49 20.46 -5.23 25.43
N ASN A 50 20.13 -5.14 24.13
CA ASN A 50 18.76 -5.31 23.63
C ASN A 50 18.33 -6.78 23.73
N SER A 51 17.02 -7.03 23.86
CA SER A 51 16.45 -8.36 24.11
C SER A 51 16.48 -9.34 22.93
N ALA A 52 16.89 -8.90 21.74
CA ALA A 52 16.88 -9.68 20.49
C ALA A 52 18.26 -9.71 19.80
N PRO A 53 19.19 -10.57 20.24
CA PRO A 53 20.39 -10.90 19.47
C PRO A 53 20.07 -11.75 18.22
N TRP A 54 20.95 -11.72 17.21
CA TRP A 54 20.85 -12.60 16.03
C TRP A 54 21.82 -13.78 16.13
N GLY A 55 21.32 -15.00 15.86
CA GLY A 55 22.07 -16.26 15.97
C GLY A 55 22.32 -16.74 17.41
N ALA A 56 21.69 -16.10 18.41
CA ALA A 56 21.84 -16.42 19.81
C ALA A 56 20.56 -16.15 20.60
N THR A 57 20.57 -16.51 21.88
CA THR A 57 19.62 -16.05 22.90
C THR A 57 20.40 -15.33 24.00
N LEU A 58 19.83 -14.28 24.58
CA LEU A 58 20.44 -13.47 25.63
C LEU A 58 19.73 -13.70 26.97
N GLN A 59 20.50 -13.91 28.03
CA GLN A 59 20.04 -13.82 29.41
C GLN A 59 20.82 -12.71 30.14
N ALA A 60 20.15 -12.01 31.05
CA ALA A 60 20.67 -10.82 31.73
C ALA A 60 20.33 -10.84 33.22
N GLU A 61 21.34 -10.80 34.09
CA GLU A 61 21.18 -10.70 35.54
C GLU A 61 21.81 -9.39 36.05
N PRO A 62 21.04 -8.47 36.66
CA PRO A 62 21.59 -7.23 37.22
C PRO A 62 22.41 -7.52 38.48
N LEU A 63 23.56 -6.86 38.61
CA LEU A 63 24.50 -7.02 39.73
C LEU A 63 24.47 -5.82 40.69
N ASP A 64 24.70 -6.08 41.98
CA ASP A 64 24.72 -5.07 43.07
C ASP A 64 25.73 -3.91 42.87
N ASN A 65 26.64 -4.02 41.91
CA ASN A 65 27.67 -3.03 41.57
C ASN A 65 27.26 -2.08 40.43
N GLY A 66 26.06 -2.24 39.84
CA GLY A 66 25.59 -1.43 38.70
C GLY A 66 26.02 -1.96 37.32
N LEU A 67 26.50 -3.20 37.25
CA LEU A 67 26.74 -3.92 36.00
C LEU A 67 25.58 -4.91 35.73
N PHE A 68 25.54 -5.45 34.52
CA PHE A 68 24.74 -6.61 34.17
C PHE A 68 25.67 -7.78 33.83
N HIS A 69 25.36 -8.97 34.37
CA HIS A 69 25.94 -10.23 33.92
C HIS A 69 25.10 -10.74 32.74
N TYR A 70 25.71 -10.81 31.57
CA TYR A 70 25.10 -11.33 30.36
C TYR A 70 25.59 -12.74 30.06
N THR A 71 24.70 -13.60 29.58
CA THR A 71 25.03 -14.88 28.97
C THR A 71 24.37 -14.98 27.62
N LEU A 72 25.16 -15.07 26.55
CA LEU A 72 24.69 -15.50 25.24
C LEU A 72 24.79 -17.02 25.13
N SER A 73 23.79 -17.64 24.50
CA SER A 73 23.83 -19.04 24.08
C SER A 73 23.44 -19.15 22.62
N GLY A 74 24.23 -19.86 21.80
CA GLY A 74 24.00 -19.97 20.36
C GLY A 74 22.63 -20.58 20.03
N ALA A 75 21.92 -19.97 19.08
CA ALA A 75 20.57 -20.34 18.67
C ALA A 75 20.44 -20.32 17.14
N ASP A 76 19.44 -21.03 16.61
CA ASP A 76 19.17 -21.15 15.18
C ASP A 76 20.44 -21.48 14.36
N TRP A 77 20.78 -20.69 13.35
CA TRP A 77 22.00 -20.85 12.56
C TRP A 77 23.29 -20.68 13.38
N GLY A 78 23.25 -19.96 14.50
CA GLY A 78 24.40 -19.70 15.36
C GLY A 78 24.70 -20.78 16.40
N ALA A 79 23.84 -21.80 16.54
CA ALA A 79 23.96 -22.83 17.58
C ALA A 79 25.13 -23.80 17.39
N ALA A 80 25.44 -24.18 16.15
CA ALA A 80 26.39 -25.25 15.84
C ALA A 80 27.71 -24.72 15.27
N ILE A 81 28.84 -25.23 15.77
CA ILE A 81 30.19 -24.83 15.31
C ILE A 81 31.01 -26.06 14.92
N PRO A 82 31.37 -26.26 13.64
CA PRO A 82 32.24 -27.35 13.19
C PRO A 82 33.60 -27.38 13.90
N ALA A 83 34.29 -28.53 13.90
CA ALA A 83 35.64 -28.66 14.44
C ALA A 83 36.63 -27.75 13.70
N GLY A 84 37.26 -26.80 14.38
CA GLY A 84 38.10 -25.77 13.77
C GLY A 84 37.35 -24.65 13.04
N GLY A 85 36.01 -24.65 13.10
CA GLY A 85 35.17 -23.59 12.52
C GLY A 85 34.89 -22.45 13.51
N SER A 86 34.25 -21.41 12.99
CA SER A 86 33.82 -20.24 13.76
C SER A 86 32.39 -19.85 13.38
N VAL A 87 31.72 -19.13 14.27
CA VAL A 87 30.43 -18.46 14.00
C VAL A 87 30.47 -17.06 14.60
N THR A 88 29.88 -16.07 13.93
CA THR A 88 29.72 -14.71 14.45
C THR A 88 28.25 -14.47 14.70
N VAL A 89 27.90 -14.11 15.94
CA VAL A 89 26.55 -13.69 16.34
C VAL A 89 26.62 -12.23 16.80
N GLY A 90 25.50 -11.54 16.95
CA GLY A 90 25.53 -10.14 17.37
C GLY A 90 24.27 -9.64 18.05
N PHE A 91 24.35 -8.39 18.52
CA PHE A 91 23.28 -7.67 19.19
C PHE A 91 23.54 -6.16 19.15
N ASN A 92 22.47 -5.39 19.34
CA ASN A 92 22.56 -3.96 19.65
C ASN A 92 22.49 -3.74 21.17
N GLY A 93 23.04 -2.62 21.65
CA GLY A 93 22.99 -2.25 23.06
C GLY A 93 23.10 -0.74 23.29
N GLN A 94 22.54 -0.27 24.40
CA GLN A 94 22.57 1.13 24.83
C GLN A 94 23.79 1.44 25.70
N GLN A 95 24.37 2.63 25.51
CA GLN A 95 25.54 3.11 26.24
C GLN A 95 25.24 3.45 27.71
N GLY A 96 25.30 2.46 28.60
CA GLY A 96 25.25 2.67 30.06
C GLY A 96 26.47 3.43 30.65
N VAL A 97 27.57 3.50 29.91
CA VAL A 97 28.62 4.53 30.03
C VAL A 97 28.96 5.07 28.65
N ASP A 98 29.37 6.33 28.58
CA ASP A 98 29.72 7.03 27.34
C ASP A 98 30.92 6.38 26.63
N LEU A 99 30.68 5.92 25.39
CA LEU A 99 31.68 5.39 24.45
C LEU A 99 31.95 6.37 23.28
N GLY A 100 31.27 7.51 23.24
CA GLY A 100 31.22 8.43 22.10
C GLY A 100 30.06 8.15 21.15
N VAL A 101 29.91 9.02 20.14
CA VAL A 101 28.78 9.00 19.19
C VAL A 101 29.07 8.31 17.86
N THR A 102 30.34 7.96 17.60
CA THR A 102 30.79 7.19 16.44
C THR A 102 32.17 6.58 16.69
N GLY A 103 32.44 5.39 16.15
CA GLY A 103 33.74 4.70 16.22
C GLY A 103 33.59 3.19 16.31
N SER A 104 34.66 2.40 16.22
CA SER A 104 34.55 0.94 16.32
C SER A 104 34.52 0.45 17.78
N LEU A 105 33.63 -0.51 18.06
CA LEU A 105 33.51 -1.17 19.36
C LEU A 105 34.61 -2.23 19.53
N SER A 106 35.21 -2.30 20.72
CA SER A 106 36.16 -3.36 21.09
C SER A 106 35.73 -4.09 22.36
N GLN A 107 36.34 -5.25 22.62
CA GLN A 107 36.09 -6.04 23.83
C GLN A 107 36.29 -5.21 25.11
N GLU A 108 37.30 -4.33 25.14
CA GLU A 108 37.63 -3.47 26.27
C GLU A 108 36.65 -2.31 26.49
N LEU A 109 35.82 -1.99 25.48
CA LEU A 109 34.72 -1.04 25.61
C LEU A 109 33.43 -1.73 26.04
N LEU A 110 33.15 -2.93 25.51
CA LEU A 110 31.95 -3.70 25.81
C LEU A 110 31.95 -4.35 27.21
N ILE A 111 33.10 -4.82 27.71
CA ILE A 111 33.19 -5.71 28.87
C ILE A 111 33.85 -5.03 30.07
N ALA A 112 33.22 -5.18 31.25
CA ALA A 112 33.69 -4.67 32.54
C ALA A 112 34.87 -5.48 33.13
N GLY A 113 36.03 -5.43 32.46
CA GLY A 113 37.27 -6.08 32.92
C GLY A 113 37.44 -7.53 32.45
N ASP A 114 38.24 -8.33 33.18
CA ASP A 114 38.57 -9.72 32.82
C ASP A 114 37.43 -10.74 33.06
N SER A 115 36.17 -10.29 33.25
CA SER A 115 35.00 -11.13 33.60
C SER A 115 34.43 -12.00 32.47
N ALA A 116 35.17 -12.18 31.36
CA ALA A 116 34.72 -12.92 30.18
C ALA A 116 35.07 -14.42 30.25
N SER A 117 34.07 -15.30 30.08
CA SER A 117 34.26 -16.76 30.09
C SER A 117 33.40 -17.48 29.05
N PRO A 118 34.00 -18.17 28.05
CA PRO A 118 33.29 -19.08 27.16
C PRO A 118 33.22 -20.50 27.75
N GLU A 119 32.08 -21.16 27.61
CA GLU A 119 31.87 -22.55 28.03
C GLU A 119 31.15 -23.37 26.94
N VAL A 120 31.38 -24.69 26.96
CA VAL A 120 30.74 -25.65 26.04
C VAL A 120 29.52 -26.24 26.71
N ALA A 121 28.35 -26.13 26.08
CA ALA A 121 27.11 -26.65 26.62
C ALA A 121 27.19 -28.19 26.81
N PRO A 122 26.71 -28.74 27.93
CA PRO A 122 26.78 -30.17 28.19
C PRO A 122 25.91 -30.96 27.19
N GLN A 123 26.54 -31.82 26.41
CA GLN A 123 25.87 -32.67 25.42
C GLN A 123 24.92 -33.67 26.13
N PRO A 124 23.66 -33.84 25.68
CA PRO A 124 22.74 -34.80 26.30
C PRO A 124 23.23 -36.24 26.08
N GLU A 125 23.49 -36.96 27.17
CA GLU A 125 23.93 -38.36 27.10
C GLU A 125 22.83 -39.26 26.51
N SER A 126 23.12 -39.88 25.37
CA SER A 126 22.21 -40.79 24.68
C SER A 126 22.01 -42.08 25.47
N GLN A 127 20.86 -42.23 26.14
CA GLN A 127 20.48 -43.47 26.83
C GLN A 127 20.31 -44.62 25.81
N PRO A 128 20.81 -45.84 26.12
CA PRO A 128 20.77 -46.94 25.16
C PRO A 128 19.36 -47.53 25.02
N VAL A 129 18.89 -47.62 23.78
CA VAL A 129 17.66 -48.35 23.43
C VAL A 129 17.86 -49.83 23.73
N VAL A 130 16.88 -50.43 24.43
CA VAL A 130 16.79 -51.87 24.69
C VAL A 130 15.49 -52.37 24.08
N ASP A 131 15.57 -53.52 23.38
CA ASP A 131 14.52 -54.06 22.50
C ASP A 131 13.71 -55.19 23.18
N GLU A 132 12.62 -55.63 22.53
CA GLU A 132 11.66 -56.69 22.89
C GLU A 132 10.69 -56.44 24.07
N PRO A 133 9.49 -57.06 24.09
CA PRO A 133 8.58 -57.30 22.96
C PRO A 133 7.07 -57.05 23.29
N VAL A 134 6.21 -57.04 22.27
CA VAL A 134 4.75 -56.79 22.38
C VAL A 134 3.95 -58.03 22.83
N PRO A 135 2.98 -57.84 23.75
CA PRO A 135 1.65 -58.45 23.59
C PRO A 135 0.48 -57.48 23.91
N ALA A 136 -0.71 -57.76 23.35
CA ALA A 136 -1.97 -57.03 23.57
C ALA A 136 -3.10 -58.01 23.99
N PRO A 137 -4.37 -57.60 24.24
CA PRO A 137 -4.97 -56.29 24.53
C PRO A 137 -5.85 -56.32 25.84
N VAL A 138 -6.85 -55.42 25.99
CA VAL A 138 -8.16 -55.54 26.73
C VAL A 138 -8.47 -54.57 27.92
N VAL A 139 -9.35 -53.58 27.61
CA VAL A 139 -10.52 -53.04 28.38
C VAL A 139 -10.38 -52.20 29.69
N GLU A 140 -11.27 -51.18 29.76
CA GLU A 140 -11.84 -50.32 30.85
C GLU A 140 -11.66 -50.75 32.34
N VAL A 141 -11.64 -49.86 33.36
CA VAL A 141 -12.74 -48.97 33.82
C VAL A 141 -12.33 -47.88 34.86
N SER A 142 -13.06 -46.74 34.85
CA SER A 142 -13.50 -45.84 35.97
C SER A 142 -12.56 -45.26 37.05
N ASP A 143 -12.82 -43.98 37.40
CA ASP A 143 -12.29 -43.20 38.54
C ASP A 143 -12.71 -43.71 39.95
N PRO A 144 -12.16 -43.15 41.06
CA PRO A 144 -12.90 -42.06 41.72
C PRO A 144 -12.06 -40.96 42.46
N VAL A 145 -12.75 -39.87 42.81
CA VAL A 145 -12.30 -38.66 43.55
C VAL A 145 -12.43 -38.80 45.08
N ILE A 146 -11.53 -38.14 45.86
CA ILE A 146 -11.69 -37.62 47.25
C ILE A 146 -10.71 -36.41 47.37
N GLU A 147 -11.13 -35.15 47.27
CA GLU A 147 -11.75 -34.23 48.27
C GLU A 147 -10.75 -33.36 49.10
N GLU A 148 -10.84 -32.02 48.90
CA GLU A 148 -11.17 -30.97 49.91
C GLU A 148 -10.24 -30.74 51.15
N PRO A 149 -10.13 -29.49 51.72
CA PRO A 149 -11.25 -28.56 51.90
C PRO A 149 -11.05 -27.04 51.65
N VAL A 150 -12.19 -26.41 51.33
CA VAL A 150 -12.47 -24.95 51.21
C VAL A 150 -12.67 -24.23 52.57
N MET A 151 -12.45 -22.89 52.59
CA MET A 151 -13.39 -21.94 53.23
C MET A 151 -13.60 -20.74 52.27
N ASP A 152 -14.79 -20.25 51.85
CA ASP A 152 -16.16 -20.14 52.43
C ASP A 152 -16.42 -18.70 52.99
N HIS A 153 -17.55 -17.99 52.77
CA HIS A 153 -18.90 -18.38 52.33
C HIS A 153 -19.69 -17.23 51.64
N GLY A 154 -20.71 -17.58 50.84
CA GLY A 154 -21.93 -16.80 50.52
C GLY A 154 -21.91 -15.81 49.33
N SER A 155 -23.03 -15.48 48.66
CA SER A 155 -24.36 -16.12 48.46
C SER A 155 -25.34 -15.10 47.81
N GLU A 156 -26.06 -15.51 46.73
CA GLU A 156 -27.49 -15.20 46.44
C GLU A 156 -28.02 -13.72 46.40
N ASP A 157 -28.93 -13.28 45.52
CA ASP A 157 -29.49 -13.82 44.25
C ASP A 157 -30.37 -12.74 43.50
N HIS A 158 -30.70 -12.98 42.22
CA HIS A 158 -31.87 -12.52 41.44
C HIS A 158 -32.15 -11.03 41.06
N SER A 159 -32.32 -10.85 39.73
CA SER A 159 -33.40 -10.11 39.03
C SER A 159 -33.33 -8.58 38.73
N GLU A 160 -34.14 -8.18 37.74
CA GLU A 160 -34.08 -6.95 36.93
C GLU A 160 -34.83 -5.73 37.52
N MET A 161 -34.34 -4.51 37.29
CA MET A 161 -35.15 -3.32 36.87
C MET A 161 -34.30 -2.07 36.57
N ASP A 162 -34.26 -1.71 35.28
CA ASP A 162 -34.47 -0.38 34.65
C ASP A 162 -33.74 0.93 35.08
N HIS A 163 -33.49 1.77 34.05
CA HIS A 163 -33.19 3.22 34.01
C HIS A 163 -31.92 3.84 34.66
N SER A 164 -31.04 4.34 33.78
CA SER A 164 -30.26 5.61 33.85
C SER A 164 -28.98 5.74 34.72
N GLY A 165 -28.01 6.52 34.19
CA GLY A 165 -26.68 6.84 34.77
C GLY A 165 -25.54 6.25 33.93
N HIS A 166 -24.78 6.99 33.10
CA HIS A 166 -23.74 8.00 33.40
C HIS A 166 -22.50 7.49 34.18
N ASP A 167 -21.50 7.09 33.38
CA ASP A 167 -20.07 7.49 33.45
C ASP A 167 -19.12 6.88 34.54
N HIS A 168 -17.84 6.88 34.15
CA HIS A 168 -16.59 6.53 34.84
C HIS A 168 -16.36 5.02 35.12
N GLY A 169 -15.30 4.36 34.64
CA GLY A 169 -14.13 4.79 33.85
C GLY A 169 -12.81 4.63 34.62
N MET A 170 -11.73 4.24 33.92
CA MET A 170 -10.28 4.40 34.20
C MET A 170 -9.50 3.33 33.39
N ALA A 171 -8.29 3.57 32.87
CA ALA A 171 -7.45 4.76 32.98
C ALA A 171 -6.81 5.15 31.63
N ALA A 172 -6.75 6.45 31.38
CA ALA A 172 -5.97 7.10 30.33
C ALA A 172 -5.26 8.32 30.94
N SER A 173 -4.19 8.82 30.31
CA SER A 173 -3.56 10.11 30.66
C SER A 173 -2.57 10.55 29.57
N PRO A 174 -2.52 11.84 29.15
CA PRO A 174 -3.58 12.86 29.27
C PRO A 174 -3.91 13.59 27.94
N GLN A 175 -5.10 14.18 27.88
CA GLN A 175 -5.56 15.21 26.93
C GLN A 175 -5.47 14.92 25.41
N SER A 176 -6.57 14.39 24.86
CA SER A 176 -6.93 14.51 23.43
C SER A 176 -8.42 14.80 23.20
N GLY A 177 -9.14 15.29 24.23
CA GLY A 177 -10.61 15.40 24.21
C GLY A 177 -11.18 16.62 23.47
N ASP A 178 -10.35 17.63 23.21
CA ASP A 178 -10.79 18.95 22.72
C ASP A 178 -10.35 19.25 21.28
N TYR A 179 -9.62 18.33 20.62
CA TYR A 179 -9.05 18.53 19.28
C TYR A 179 -9.57 17.48 18.29
N ILE A 180 -9.83 17.92 17.06
CA ILE A 180 -10.35 17.05 15.99
C ILE A 180 -9.18 16.31 15.35
N ASP A 181 -9.28 14.99 15.28
CA ASP A 181 -8.35 14.12 14.56
C ASP A 181 -8.53 14.25 13.04
N ILE A 182 -7.45 14.30 12.25
CA ILE A 182 -7.51 14.47 10.79
C ILE A 182 -8.37 13.40 10.09
N THR A 183 -8.40 12.17 10.63
CA THR A 183 -9.20 11.05 10.11
C THR A 183 -10.70 11.32 10.16
N SER A 184 -11.15 12.26 10.99
CA SER A 184 -12.55 12.74 11.09
C SER A 184 -13.06 13.38 9.79
N TRP A 185 -12.18 13.67 8.84
CA TRP A 185 -12.49 14.26 7.53
C TRP A 185 -12.37 13.27 6.36
N GLY A 186 -11.93 12.04 6.63
CA GLY A 186 -11.60 11.00 5.67
C GLY A 186 -10.27 10.35 6.01
N THR A 187 -10.02 9.16 5.46
CA THR A 187 -8.70 8.51 5.48
C THR A 187 -8.35 8.01 4.10
N PHE A 188 -7.07 7.78 3.87
CA PHE A 188 -6.54 7.15 2.68
C PHE A 188 -5.63 6.02 3.13
N HIS A 189 -5.75 4.85 2.50
CA HIS A 189 -4.98 3.66 2.86
C HIS A 189 -4.50 3.01 1.57
N GLY A 190 -3.18 2.81 1.46
CA GLY A 190 -2.54 2.15 0.33
C GLY A 190 -2.29 0.67 0.60
N SER A 191 -1.49 0.04 -0.26
CA SER A 191 -0.97 -1.32 -0.06
C SER A 191 0.16 -1.41 0.96
N ASN A 192 0.65 -0.27 1.47
CA ASN A 192 1.59 -0.15 2.57
C ASN A 192 0.86 0.17 3.88
N ASN A 193 1.09 -0.64 4.92
CA ASN A 193 0.59 -0.41 6.27
C ASN A 193 1.43 0.71 6.95
N ASN A 194 1.17 1.96 6.56
CA ASN A 194 1.89 3.15 7.02
C ASN A 194 0.98 4.33 7.46
N SER A 195 -0.34 4.12 7.44
CA SER A 195 -1.38 5.14 7.60
C SER A 195 -2.38 4.88 8.76
N GLU A 196 -2.17 3.87 9.61
CA GLU A 196 -3.11 3.44 10.68
C GLU A 196 -2.74 3.89 12.11
N HIS A 197 -3.72 3.83 13.01
CA HIS A 197 -3.52 3.93 14.47
C HIS A 197 -2.55 2.88 15.06
N THR A 198 -2.49 1.69 14.46
CA THR A 198 -1.66 0.56 14.92
C THR A 198 -0.16 0.85 14.84
N GLU A 199 0.22 1.83 14.02
CA GLU A 199 1.59 2.17 13.67
C GLU A 199 2.12 3.39 14.46
N LEU A 200 1.31 4.00 15.34
CA LEU A 200 1.70 5.09 16.25
C LEU A 200 2.63 4.64 17.40
N VAL A 201 3.59 3.76 17.08
CA VAL A 201 4.65 3.28 17.96
C VAL A 201 5.76 4.32 18.14
N GLY A 202 6.60 4.15 19.16
CA GLY A 202 7.78 5.00 19.36
C GLY A 202 7.51 6.44 19.84
N GLY A 203 6.31 6.72 20.38
CA GLY A 203 5.92 8.05 20.85
C GLY A 203 5.30 8.94 19.77
N ARG A 204 5.04 8.40 18.58
CA ARG A 204 4.26 9.02 17.51
C ARG A 204 2.84 9.36 17.99
N THR A 205 2.27 10.45 17.48
CA THR A 205 0.88 10.86 17.75
C THR A 205 0.07 11.04 16.48
N ALA A 206 -1.25 10.94 16.60
CA ALA A 206 -2.20 11.30 15.56
C ALA A 206 -2.07 12.78 15.17
N ILE A 207 -2.29 13.11 13.89
CA ILE A 207 -2.44 14.50 13.46
C ILE A 207 -3.81 15.01 13.95
N THR A 208 -3.81 16.08 14.75
CA THR A 208 -5.04 16.70 15.27
C THR A 208 -4.99 18.22 15.13
N THR A 209 -6.12 18.89 15.30
CA THR A 209 -6.21 20.37 15.29
C THR A 209 -5.42 21.07 16.39
N GLU A 210 -4.76 20.35 17.31
CA GLU A 210 -3.72 20.92 18.17
C GLU A 210 -2.59 21.57 17.36
N ALA A 211 -2.28 21.03 16.16
CA ALA A 211 -1.31 21.61 15.24
C ALA A 211 -1.64 23.06 14.85
N MET A 212 -2.92 23.44 14.78
CA MET A 212 -3.32 24.82 14.51
C MET A 212 -2.99 25.79 15.64
N VAL A 213 -2.89 25.29 16.89
CA VAL A 213 -2.49 26.09 18.06
C VAL A 213 -1.00 26.41 17.98
N ALA A 214 -0.17 25.42 17.63
CA ALA A 214 1.26 25.63 17.38
C ALA A 214 1.51 26.52 16.15
N TYR A 215 0.85 26.22 15.02
CA TYR A 215 0.96 26.96 13.77
C TYR A 215 0.55 28.44 13.90
N ASN A 216 -0.63 28.72 14.47
CA ASN A 216 -1.05 30.11 14.70
C ASN A 216 -0.24 30.81 15.80
N GLY A 217 0.35 30.07 16.75
CA GLY A 217 1.32 30.61 17.70
C GLY A 217 2.61 31.09 17.01
N LEU A 218 3.14 30.30 16.08
CA LEU A 218 4.29 30.69 15.24
C LEU A 218 3.95 31.87 14.32
N ARG A 219 2.77 31.90 13.69
CA ARG A 219 2.28 33.07 12.95
C ARG A 219 2.19 34.32 13.82
N ALA A 220 1.67 34.21 15.04
CA ALA A 220 1.58 35.33 15.97
C ALA A 220 2.97 35.84 16.43
N PHE A 221 3.96 34.95 16.61
CA PHE A 221 5.36 35.35 16.83
C PHE A 221 5.93 36.12 15.62
N ALA A 222 5.64 35.64 14.40
CA ALA A 222 6.02 36.30 13.15
C ALA A 222 5.25 37.60 12.84
N GLY A 223 4.32 38.03 13.72
CA GLY A 223 3.49 39.22 13.53
C GLY A 223 2.40 39.07 12.47
N LEU A 224 2.07 37.84 12.09
CA LEU A 224 1.01 37.48 11.14
C LEU A 224 -0.32 37.22 11.87
N ASP A 225 -1.44 37.59 11.24
CA ASP A 225 -2.77 37.25 11.75
C ASP A 225 -2.98 35.72 11.78
N ALA A 226 -3.70 35.23 12.79
CA ALA A 226 -4.12 33.84 12.87
C ALA A 226 -5.12 33.49 11.74
N VAL A 227 -5.09 32.25 11.27
CA VAL A 227 -5.92 31.76 10.16
C VAL A 227 -6.64 30.46 10.50
N GLU A 228 -7.78 30.26 9.84
CA GLU A 228 -8.53 28.99 9.85
C GLU A 228 -7.86 27.95 8.96
N ILE A 229 -8.10 26.67 9.25
CA ILE A 229 -7.54 25.50 8.56
C ILE A 229 -7.75 25.60 7.04
N GLN A 230 -8.95 26.00 6.63
CA GLN A 230 -9.35 26.11 5.24
C GLN A 230 -8.49 27.11 4.45
N ALA A 231 -7.99 28.18 5.07
CA ALA A 231 -7.13 29.15 4.38
C ALA A 231 -5.74 28.55 4.07
N VAL A 232 -5.23 27.67 4.93
CA VAL A 232 -3.99 26.91 4.68
C VAL A 232 -4.21 25.89 3.55
N GLY A 233 -5.37 25.25 3.51
CA GLY A 233 -5.75 24.33 2.43
C GLY A 233 -5.93 25.04 1.08
N GLU A 234 -6.72 26.12 1.04
CA GLU A 234 -6.93 26.95 -0.15
C GLU A 234 -5.60 27.50 -0.69
N TRP A 235 -4.67 27.89 0.19
CA TRP A 235 -3.31 28.25 -0.19
C TRP A 235 -2.57 27.06 -0.84
N ALA A 236 -2.52 25.89 -0.20
CA ALA A 236 -1.80 24.73 -0.72
C ALA A 236 -2.31 24.29 -2.11
N PHE A 237 -3.64 24.24 -2.30
CA PHE A 237 -4.27 24.03 -3.61
C PHE A 237 -3.87 25.11 -4.63
N SER A 238 -3.79 26.39 -4.22
CA SER A 238 -3.38 27.48 -5.12
C SER A 238 -1.91 27.44 -5.56
N GLN A 239 -1.04 26.82 -4.75
CA GLN A 239 0.39 26.68 -5.02
C GLN A 239 0.76 25.37 -5.74
N GLY A 240 -0.21 24.50 -6.05
CA GLY A 240 0.05 23.18 -6.66
C GLY A 240 0.68 22.16 -5.70
N LEU A 241 0.51 22.37 -4.39
CA LEU A 241 1.05 21.52 -3.31
C LEU A 241 0.15 20.30 -2.99
N THR A 242 -0.74 19.95 -3.92
CA THR A 242 -1.72 18.87 -3.82
C THR A 242 -1.72 18.05 -5.10
N ASN A 243 -1.93 16.73 -4.98
CA ASN A 243 -2.16 15.86 -6.15
C ASN A 243 -3.53 16.15 -6.82
N ASN A 244 -4.52 16.58 -6.03
CA ASN A 244 -5.82 17.04 -6.51
C ASN A 244 -5.72 18.47 -7.07
N SER A 245 -6.27 18.69 -8.28
CA SER A 245 -6.34 20.01 -8.92
C SER A 245 -7.52 20.89 -8.45
N GLN A 246 -8.47 20.31 -7.72
CA GLN A 246 -9.60 20.99 -7.08
C GLN A 246 -9.93 20.29 -5.75
N ALA A 247 -10.33 21.06 -4.74
CA ALA A 247 -10.74 20.51 -3.46
C ALA A 247 -12.20 20.02 -3.49
N TRP A 248 -12.47 18.85 -2.92
CA TRP A 248 -13.82 18.30 -2.77
C TRP A 248 -14.06 17.72 -1.36
N GLY A 249 -15.33 17.58 -0.97
CA GLY A 249 -15.70 17.05 0.35
C GLY A 249 -15.09 17.85 1.50
N ASN A 250 -14.21 17.22 2.28
CA ASN A 250 -13.45 17.87 3.35
C ASN A 250 -11.97 18.12 2.99
N ASP A 251 -11.52 17.87 1.75
CA ASP A 251 -10.10 17.92 1.34
C ASP A 251 -9.39 19.19 1.83
N THR A 252 -10.02 20.38 1.68
CA THR A 252 -9.48 21.67 2.12
C THR A 252 -9.11 21.70 3.61
N LYS A 253 -9.80 20.94 4.46
CA LYS A 253 -9.53 20.85 5.90
C LYS A 253 -8.39 19.88 6.20
N GLY A 254 -8.39 18.69 5.59
CA GLY A 254 -7.32 17.71 5.80
C GLY A 254 -5.99 18.19 5.24
N VAL A 255 -5.97 18.66 3.98
CA VAL A 255 -4.80 19.33 3.36
C VAL A 255 -4.35 20.51 4.21
N GLY A 256 -5.28 21.37 4.63
CA GLY A 256 -4.95 22.55 5.44
C GLY A 256 -4.35 22.23 6.81
N LEU A 257 -4.89 21.22 7.51
CA LEU A 257 -4.37 20.79 8.81
C LEU A 257 -3.00 20.12 8.68
N TRP A 258 -2.84 19.29 7.64
CA TRP A 258 -1.58 18.60 7.36
C TRP A 258 -0.46 19.60 7.02
N TYR A 259 -0.73 20.58 6.16
CA TYR A 259 0.24 21.64 5.87
C TYR A 259 0.49 22.54 7.10
N ALA A 260 -0.53 22.88 7.90
CA ALA A 260 -0.32 23.62 9.14
C ALA A 260 0.59 22.87 10.14
N MET A 261 0.45 21.54 10.25
CA MET A 261 1.34 20.67 11.02
C MET A 261 2.79 20.73 10.48
N GLN A 262 2.98 20.61 9.16
CA GLN A 262 4.30 20.72 8.53
C GLN A 262 4.96 22.10 8.78
N GLY A 263 4.22 23.19 8.57
CA GLY A 263 4.69 24.55 8.85
C GLY A 263 5.06 24.77 10.32
N ALA A 264 4.27 24.22 11.25
CA ALA A 264 4.56 24.28 12.68
C ALA A 264 5.77 23.44 13.12
N LYS A 265 6.04 22.31 12.44
CA LYS A 265 7.21 21.46 12.72
C LYS A 265 8.55 22.11 12.37
N VAL A 266 8.62 22.89 11.29
CA VAL A 266 9.90 23.32 10.68
C VAL A 266 10.05 24.84 10.54
N GLY A 267 8.98 25.57 10.21
CA GLY A 267 9.04 27.00 9.84
C GLY A 267 9.38 27.98 10.97
N TRP A 268 9.80 27.47 12.13
CA TRP A 268 10.33 28.25 13.27
C TRP A 268 11.86 28.28 13.33
N ILE A 269 12.54 27.42 12.56
CA ILE A 269 13.99 27.37 12.45
C ILE A 269 14.48 28.65 11.76
N ALA A 270 15.57 29.20 12.27
CA ALA A 270 16.24 30.36 11.67
C ALA A 270 17.11 29.91 10.48
N ASP A 271 17.04 30.66 9.38
CA ASP A 271 17.67 30.35 8.10
C ASP A 271 19.16 30.02 8.20
N GLU A 272 19.95 30.81 8.95
CA GLU A 272 21.38 30.56 9.12
C GLU A 272 21.72 29.40 10.05
N ALA A 273 20.70 28.82 10.71
CA ALA A 273 20.79 27.70 11.63
C ALA A 273 20.10 26.44 11.10
N TYR A 274 19.54 26.46 9.88
CA TYR A 274 18.97 25.27 9.26
C TYR A 274 20.06 24.25 8.89
N ASP A 275 19.82 23.01 9.29
CA ASP A 275 20.48 21.78 8.87
C ASP A 275 19.38 20.70 8.90
N PRO A 276 19.24 19.86 7.86
CA PRO A 276 18.14 18.89 7.82
C PRO A 276 18.15 17.93 9.02
N GLN A 277 19.32 17.62 9.62
CA GLN A 277 19.40 16.73 10.79
C GLN A 277 18.62 17.26 12.01
N ILE A 278 18.41 18.57 12.10
CA ILE A 278 17.60 19.20 13.16
C ILE A 278 16.15 18.69 13.12
N LEU A 279 15.59 18.46 11.93
CA LEU A 279 14.18 18.02 11.76
C LEU A 279 13.98 16.61 12.34
N ALA A 280 14.98 15.74 12.23
CA ALA A 280 14.96 14.43 12.85
C ALA A 280 15.26 14.50 14.36
N ASP A 281 16.27 15.29 14.75
CA ASP A 281 16.72 15.39 16.13
C ASP A 281 15.67 16.04 17.05
N ILE A 282 14.97 17.08 16.58
CA ILE A 282 13.91 17.75 17.35
C ILE A 282 12.71 16.82 17.57
N GLN A 283 12.36 16.01 16.57
CA GLN A 283 11.23 15.07 16.67
C GLN A 283 11.58 13.87 17.56
N ARG A 284 12.80 13.32 17.47
CA ARG A 284 13.27 12.31 18.45
C ARG A 284 13.29 12.88 19.87
N THR A 285 13.77 14.11 20.05
CA THR A 285 13.78 14.78 21.36
C THR A 285 12.37 15.07 21.88
N ALA A 286 11.40 15.39 21.01
CA ALA A 286 10.00 15.58 21.40
C ALA A 286 9.28 14.26 21.74
N ARG A 287 9.66 13.15 21.09
CA ARG A 287 9.10 11.80 21.32
C ARG A 287 9.74 11.08 22.52
N LEU A 288 11.03 11.31 22.82
CA LEU A 288 11.82 10.53 23.80
C LEU A 288 12.54 11.36 24.90
N GLY A 289 12.71 12.67 24.72
CA GLY A 289 13.39 13.58 25.66
C GLY A 289 12.44 14.29 26.63
N SER A 290 12.90 15.36 27.27
CA SER A 290 12.06 16.24 28.12
C SER A 290 11.73 17.57 27.43
N GLU A 291 10.70 18.26 27.94
CA GLU A 291 10.33 19.64 27.54
C GLU A 291 11.56 20.57 27.52
N ASN A 292 12.46 20.43 28.49
CA ASN A 292 13.65 21.29 28.60
C ASN A 292 14.68 21.02 27.50
N ASP A 293 14.73 19.80 26.97
CA ASP A 293 15.65 19.42 25.89
C ASP A 293 15.11 19.94 24.55
N VAL A 294 13.80 19.77 24.30
CA VAL A 294 13.13 20.37 23.13
C VAL A 294 13.26 21.89 23.16
N MET A 295 12.87 22.55 24.26
CA MET A 295 12.99 24.00 24.40
C MET A 295 14.46 24.49 24.51
N GLY A 296 15.41 23.57 24.71
CA GLY A 296 16.84 23.80 24.51
C GLY A 296 17.16 23.98 23.04
N MET A 297 16.85 22.96 22.22
CA MET A 297 17.04 23.00 20.76
C MET A 297 16.29 24.16 20.10
N VAL A 298 15.05 24.45 20.50
CA VAL A 298 14.28 25.60 19.96
C VAL A 298 14.95 26.95 20.24
N ARG A 299 15.80 27.03 21.28
CA ARG A 299 16.59 28.22 21.63
C ARG A 299 17.97 28.25 20.96
N GLU A 300 18.41 27.12 20.39
CA GLU A 300 19.69 26.99 19.68
C GLU A 300 19.52 27.20 18.17
N PHE A 301 18.44 26.67 17.58
CA PHE A 301 18.20 26.67 16.13
C PHE A 301 17.04 27.58 15.67
N GLY A 302 16.26 28.14 16.61
CA GLY A 302 15.08 28.94 16.31
C GLY A 302 15.32 30.45 16.26
N HIS A 303 14.41 31.18 15.61
CA HIS A 303 14.41 32.65 15.55
C HIS A 303 14.54 33.31 16.93
N GLU A 304 15.25 34.46 17.02
CA GLU A 304 15.64 35.07 18.31
C GLU A 304 14.43 35.36 19.21
N GLY A 305 14.36 34.65 20.34
CA GLY A 305 13.29 34.79 21.33
C GLY A 305 12.06 33.91 21.10
N PHE A 306 12.02 33.08 20.06
CA PHE A 306 10.88 32.17 19.81
C PHE A 306 10.66 31.17 20.96
N ALA A 307 11.74 30.54 21.46
CA ALA A 307 11.67 29.65 22.62
C ALA A 307 11.10 30.35 23.87
N ASP A 308 11.51 31.59 24.12
CA ASP A 308 11.03 32.41 25.23
C ASP A 308 9.56 32.83 25.00
N TYR A 309 9.13 33.05 23.75
CA TYR A 309 7.75 33.37 23.39
C TYR A 309 6.80 32.18 23.62
N ILE A 310 7.16 30.97 23.17
CA ILE A 310 6.36 29.76 23.44
C ILE A 310 6.17 29.60 24.96
N GLN A 311 7.25 29.68 25.73
CA GLN A 311 7.23 29.48 27.19
C GLN A 311 6.47 30.58 27.96
N GLN A 312 6.41 31.81 27.44
CA GLN A 312 5.58 32.88 28.03
C GLN A 312 4.11 32.79 27.62
N SER A 313 3.82 32.24 26.44
CA SER A 313 2.47 32.12 25.88
C SER A 313 1.74 30.85 26.32
N GLY A 314 2.45 29.90 26.95
CA GLY A 314 1.88 28.61 27.36
C GLY A 314 1.67 27.64 26.20
N LEU A 315 2.49 27.75 25.15
CA LEU A 315 2.33 26.99 23.91
C LEU A 315 3.20 25.72 23.84
N GLN A 316 3.98 25.41 24.88
CA GLN A 316 4.95 24.29 24.82
C GLN A 316 4.27 22.96 24.53
N ASP A 317 3.16 22.64 25.21
CA ASP A 317 2.48 21.35 25.06
C ASP A 317 2.00 21.15 23.62
N ALA A 318 1.29 22.13 23.06
CA ALA A 318 0.80 22.08 21.68
C ALA A 318 1.94 21.99 20.66
N PHE A 319 3.02 22.76 20.84
CA PHE A 319 4.20 22.72 19.97
C PHE A 319 4.91 21.35 20.03
N ILE A 320 5.17 20.84 21.24
CA ILE A 320 5.82 19.54 21.48
C ILE A 320 4.93 18.38 21.00
N ASN A 321 3.62 18.47 21.15
CA ASN A 321 2.68 17.46 20.62
C ASN A 321 2.62 17.50 19.09
N THR A 322 2.68 18.68 18.47
CA THR A 322 2.77 18.83 17.00
C THR A 322 4.06 18.22 16.45
N LEU A 323 5.19 18.40 17.14
CA LEU A 323 6.46 17.73 16.80
C LEU A 323 6.39 16.19 16.90
N LYS A 324 5.51 15.63 17.72
CA LYS A 324 5.31 14.16 17.80
C LYS A 324 4.44 13.61 16.67
N MET A 325 3.61 14.44 16.03
CA MET A 325 2.61 13.98 15.04
C MET A 325 3.26 13.25 13.89
N GLU A 326 2.65 12.17 13.40
CA GLU A 326 3.20 11.37 12.31
C GLU A 326 2.70 11.86 10.94
N PRO A 327 3.58 12.27 9.98
CA PRO A 327 3.15 12.84 8.70
C PRO A 327 2.23 11.93 7.87
N HIS A 328 2.47 10.61 7.90
CA HIS A 328 1.69 9.64 7.14
C HIS A 328 0.31 9.31 7.74
N TYR A 329 0.04 9.72 8.99
CA TYR A 329 -1.14 9.24 9.73
C TYR A 329 -2.47 9.59 9.04
N GLY A 330 -3.32 8.58 8.84
CA GLY A 330 -4.57 8.68 8.08
C GLY A 330 -4.36 8.77 6.56
N GLY A 331 -3.14 8.60 6.06
CA GLY A 331 -2.74 8.62 4.65
C GLY A 331 -2.93 9.95 3.92
N TRP A 332 -3.24 11.03 4.64
CA TRP A 332 -3.47 12.36 4.05
C TRP A 332 -2.29 12.88 3.24
N MET A 333 -1.08 12.45 3.59
CA MET A 333 0.14 12.71 2.85
C MET A 333 0.01 12.20 1.40
N HIS A 334 0.03 10.87 1.21
CA HIS A 334 0.00 10.24 -0.12
C HIS A 334 -1.32 10.51 -0.83
N GLY A 335 -2.43 10.45 -0.08
CA GLY A 335 -3.76 10.63 -0.61
C GLY A 335 -4.06 12.03 -1.13
N ARG A 336 -3.48 13.10 -0.55
CA ARG A 336 -3.91 14.48 -0.85
C ARG A 336 -2.83 15.56 -0.93
N THR A 337 -1.63 15.39 -0.35
CA THR A 337 -0.62 16.48 -0.28
C THR A 337 0.65 16.23 -1.10
N HIS A 338 0.71 15.16 -1.89
CA HIS A 338 1.80 14.91 -2.85
C HIS A 338 1.67 15.83 -4.08
N GLY A 339 2.02 17.11 -3.91
CA GLY A 339 2.08 18.09 -4.99
C GLY A 339 3.33 17.93 -5.86
N PHE A 340 3.15 18.03 -7.18
CA PHE A 340 4.22 17.95 -8.19
C PHE A 340 4.88 19.31 -8.48
N LEU A 341 4.99 20.19 -7.47
CA LEU A 341 5.71 21.44 -7.60
C LEU A 341 7.22 21.14 -7.67
N ASP A 342 7.85 21.51 -8.79
CA ASP A 342 9.31 21.40 -9.02
C ASP A 342 10.09 22.25 -8.01
N VAL A 343 11.12 21.64 -7.39
CA VAL A 343 12.01 22.29 -6.43
C VAL A 343 13.45 22.14 -6.92
N GLU A 344 14.01 23.27 -7.37
CA GLU A 344 15.36 23.42 -7.94
C GLU A 344 15.69 22.50 -9.14
N GLY A 345 14.69 21.80 -9.71
CA GLY A 345 14.88 20.79 -10.75
C GLY A 345 15.56 19.49 -10.26
N VAL A 346 15.56 19.23 -8.95
CA VAL A 346 16.15 18.02 -8.33
C VAL A 346 15.17 17.24 -7.44
N ALA A 347 14.12 17.89 -6.95
CA ALA A 347 13.08 17.30 -6.11
C ALA A 347 11.70 17.89 -6.45
N ILE A 348 10.65 17.31 -5.88
CA ILE A 348 9.30 17.87 -5.85
C ILE A 348 8.85 18.14 -4.41
N ALA A 349 7.78 18.94 -4.24
CA ALA A 349 7.23 19.28 -2.92
C ALA A 349 6.88 18.06 -2.04
N HIS A 350 6.54 16.92 -2.65
CA HIS A 350 6.48 15.61 -2.01
C HIS A 350 7.75 15.32 -1.19
N ASP A 351 8.92 15.29 -1.83
CA ASP A 351 10.18 14.85 -1.23
C ASP A 351 10.58 15.78 -0.07
N ILE A 352 10.37 17.09 -0.25
CA ILE A 352 10.60 18.10 0.80
C ILE A 352 9.85 17.72 2.08
N ASN A 353 8.57 17.37 1.98
CA ASN A 353 7.76 17.04 3.14
C ASN A 353 8.27 15.80 3.91
N HIS A 354 8.90 14.84 3.22
CA HIS A 354 9.52 13.64 3.83
C HIS A 354 10.74 13.94 4.70
N LEU A 355 11.32 15.15 4.66
CA LEU A 355 12.36 15.55 5.61
C LEU A 355 11.88 15.57 7.08
N THR A 356 10.56 15.58 7.31
CA THR A 356 9.95 15.43 8.64
C THR A 356 9.62 13.98 9.04
N VAL A 357 9.91 13.00 8.19
CA VAL A 357 9.61 11.58 8.47
C VAL A 357 10.81 10.89 9.12
N LEU A 358 10.53 10.03 10.10
CA LEU A 358 11.50 9.12 10.73
C LEU A 358 11.15 7.68 10.36
N GLY A 359 12.17 6.82 10.27
CA GLY A 359 12.00 5.39 10.05
C GLY A 359 11.20 4.69 11.16
N TRP A 360 10.80 3.44 10.93
CA TRP A 360 9.85 2.73 11.80
C TRP A 360 10.34 2.65 13.25
N ASP A 361 11.63 2.38 13.43
CA ASP A 361 12.32 2.31 14.72
C ASP A 361 12.57 3.69 15.39
N GLN A 362 12.17 4.77 14.72
CA GLN A 362 12.36 6.18 15.09
C GLN A 362 13.82 6.68 15.10
N ASN A 363 14.79 5.85 14.72
CA ASN A 363 16.21 6.23 14.76
C ASN A 363 16.66 6.88 13.44
N GLN A 364 16.30 6.28 12.31
CA GLN A 364 16.73 6.77 10.99
C GLN A 364 15.98 8.04 10.57
N PRO A 365 16.69 9.08 10.07
CA PRO A 365 16.07 10.30 9.57
C PRO A 365 15.62 10.17 8.10
N PHE A 366 14.80 11.13 7.64
CA PHE A 366 14.49 11.37 6.22
C PHE A 366 13.89 10.15 5.48
N MET A 367 12.94 9.43 6.10
CA MET A 367 12.44 8.18 5.52
C MET A 367 11.26 8.37 4.56
N ASN A 368 11.18 7.49 3.55
CA ASN A 368 10.15 7.47 2.52
C ASN A 368 8.94 6.59 2.92
N ASP A 369 7.94 6.47 2.04
CA ASP A 369 6.66 5.75 2.14
C ASP A 369 6.62 4.40 2.89
N THR A 370 7.72 3.64 2.90
CA THR A 370 7.79 2.31 3.54
C THR A 370 8.56 2.30 4.87
N PHE A 371 9.00 3.45 5.37
CA PHE A 371 9.87 3.62 6.55
C PHE A 371 11.28 3.00 6.49
N ASP A 372 11.60 2.27 5.41
CA ASP A 372 12.85 1.51 5.26
C ASP A 372 13.85 2.14 4.26
N TRP A 373 13.43 3.13 3.47
CA TRP A 373 14.25 3.78 2.44
C TRP A 373 14.44 5.29 2.68
N PRO A 374 15.68 5.81 2.77
CA PRO A 374 15.93 7.24 2.96
C PRO A 374 15.72 8.05 1.67
N GLN A 375 15.17 9.26 1.83
CA GLN A 375 14.74 10.19 0.79
C GLN A 375 15.86 11.19 0.43
N TRP A 376 16.62 10.86 -0.62
CA TRP A 376 17.81 11.64 -1.03
C TRP A 376 17.54 12.92 -1.85
N PRO A 377 16.57 13.00 -2.78
CA PRO A 377 16.32 14.20 -3.59
C PRO A 377 16.14 15.48 -2.75
N ALA A 378 15.41 15.39 -1.65
CA ALA A 378 15.18 16.51 -0.73
C ALA A 378 16.44 16.96 0.04
N LEU A 379 17.48 16.12 0.09
CA LEU A 379 18.80 16.44 0.65
C LEU A 379 19.77 17.00 -0.40
N GLU A 380 19.41 16.99 -1.69
CA GLU A 380 20.14 17.68 -2.76
C GLU A 380 19.62 19.10 -3.05
N VAL A 381 18.41 19.44 -2.56
CA VAL A 381 17.86 20.81 -2.56
C VAL A 381 18.62 21.70 -1.58
N SER A 382 18.84 22.97 -1.95
CA SER A 382 19.54 23.90 -1.07
C SER A 382 18.78 24.20 0.23
N ASP A 383 19.51 24.24 1.36
CA ASP A 383 18.99 24.54 2.70
C ASP A 383 18.04 25.75 2.70
N GLN A 384 18.42 26.80 1.98
CA GLN A 384 17.68 28.06 1.86
C GLN A 384 16.32 27.88 1.16
N THR A 385 16.21 26.98 0.18
CA THR A 385 14.95 26.66 -0.49
C THR A 385 14.07 25.76 0.37
N VAL A 386 14.67 24.80 1.10
CA VAL A 386 13.91 23.95 2.03
C VAL A 386 13.29 24.78 3.17
N ILE A 387 14.07 25.65 3.82
CA ILE A 387 13.52 26.48 4.91
C ILE A 387 12.50 27.50 4.38
N ASN A 388 12.72 28.08 3.20
CA ASN A 388 11.73 28.97 2.55
C ASN A 388 10.42 28.27 2.20
N TYR A 389 10.46 26.99 1.81
CA TYR A 389 9.24 26.20 1.58
C TYR A 389 8.41 26.08 2.87
N TYR A 390 9.02 25.66 3.97
CA TYR A 390 8.33 25.48 5.25
C TYR A 390 7.87 26.81 5.88
N GLN A 391 8.71 27.85 5.84
CA GLN A 391 8.34 29.20 6.25
C GLN A 391 7.28 29.81 5.30
N GLY A 392 7.24 29.40 4.04
CA GLY A 392 6.20 29.75 3.06
C GLY A 392 4.83 29.22 3.44
N ILE A 393 4.73 28.01 3.98
CA ILE A 393 3.49 27.49 4.59
C ILE A 393 3.06 28.36 5.77
N VAL A 394 4.00 28.77 6.63
CA VAL A 394 3.71 29.64 7.78
C VAL A 394 3.25 31.04 7.35
N ALA A 395 3.84 31.60 6.29
CA ALA A 395 3.44 32.88 5.72
C ALA A 395 2.09 32.82 4.97
N LEU A 396 1.78 31.67 4.32
CA LEU A 396 0.91 31.56 3.15
C LEU A 396 1.47 32.36 1.95
N GLY A 397 2.79 32.24 1.75
CA GLY A 397 3.57 32.95 0.72
C GLY A 397 3.78 32.16 -0.56
N ASP A 398 4.80 32.54 -1.33
CA ASP A 398 5.36 31.73 -2.42
C ASP A 398 6.32 30.70 -1.80
N PRO A 399 6.11 29.38 -1.93
CA PRO A 399 6.95 28.37 -1.31
C PRO A 399 8.37 28.28 -1.91
N LEU A 400 8.63 28.91 -3.05
CA LEU A 400 9.97 29.04 -3.64
C LEU A 400 10.52 30.48 -3.52
N GLY A 401 9.78 31.36 -2.84
CA GLY A 401 10.16 32.74 -2.54
C GLY A 401 10.76 32.92 -1.16
N GLN A 402 11.28 34.12 -0.89
CA GLN A 402 11.80 34.50 0.43
C GLN A 402 10.65 34.69 1.43
N ASN A 403 10.64 33.92 2.51
CA ASN A 403 9.68 33.97 3.60
C ASN A 403 10.43 34.12 4.93
N LEU A 404 9.90 34.89 5.88
CA LEU A 404 10.37 35.00 7.28
C LEU A 404 11.87 35.34 7.58
N GLU A 405 12.76 35.44 6.59
CA GLU A 405 14.20 35.74 6.76
C GLU A 405 14.49 36.99 7.64
N ASP A 406 13.59 37.97 7.61
CA ASP A 406 13.73 39.29 8.25
C ASP A 406 13.11 39.35 9.68
N LEU A 407 12.93 38.21 10.38
CA LEU A 407 12.37 38.11 11.76
C LEU A 407 13.32 38.63 12.87
N ALA A 408 13.91 39.80 12.67
CA ALA A 408 14.88 40.41 13.58
C ALA A 408 14.27 40.86 14.93
N GLY A 409 14.42 40.04 15.98
CA GLY A 409 14.38 40.42 17.41
C GLY A 409 13.22 41.35 17.83
N GLY A 410 12.01 41.09 17.32
CA GLY A 410 10.94 42.08 17.13
C GLY A 410 10.24 42.69 18.36
N GLY A 411 10.74 42.45 19.57
CA GLY A 411 10.28 43.14 20.79
C GLY A 411 8.86 42.81 21.25
N ALA A 412 8.66 41.59 21.77
CA ALA A 412 7.48 41.06 22.46
C ALA A 412 6.27 42.01 22.62
N VAL A 413 5.44 42.12 21.59
CA VAL A 413 4.11 42.73 21.66
C VAL A 413 3.15 41.72 22.29
N ASN A 414 3.25 41.56 23.62
CA ASN A 414 2.48 40.60 24.40
C ASN A 414 0.96 40.70 24.14
N PRO A 415 0.34 39.76 23.38
CA PRO A 415 -1.10 39.71 23.24
C PRO A 415 -1.69 39.26 24.57
N GLU A 416 -2.86 39.77 24.97
CA GLU A 416 -3.61 39.05 26.00
C GLU A 416 -4.07 37.72 25.40
N PRO A 417 -3.87 36.57 26.08
CA PRO A 417 -4.27 35.28 25.54
C PRO A 417 -5.78 35.28 25.33
N THR A 418 -6.20 35.18 24.06
CA THR A 418 -7.62 35.06 23.72
C THR A 418 -8.11 33.72 24.28
N PRO A 419 -9.09 33.69 25.19
CA PRO A 419 -9.55 32.44 25.76
C PRO A 419 -10.17 31.56 24.66
N ALA A 420 -10.02 30.25 24.81
CA ALA A 420 -10.60 29.25 23.90
C ALA A 420 -12.11 29.51 23.69
N PRO A 421 -12.65 29.19 22.49
CA PRO A 421 -14.05 29.43 22.18
C PRO A 421 -14.97 28.69 23.16
N VAL A 422 -15.60 29.44 24.05
CA VAL A 422 -16.63 28.89 24.95
C VAL A 422 -17.81 28.48 24.09
N VAL A 423 -18.10 27.18 24.05
CA VAL A 423 -19.33 26.65 23.48
C VAL A 423 -20.48 27.10 24.39
N ASP A 424 -21.09 28.23 24.03
CA ASP A 424 -22.32 28.69 24.67
C ASP A 424 -23.42 27.67 24.34
N PRO A 425 -24.13 27.08 25.33
CA PRO A 425 -25.05 25.98 25.09
C PRO A 425 -26.28 26.43 24.28
N GLU A 426 -26.76 25.55 23.40
CA GLU A 426 -27.96 25.84 22.58
C GLU A 426 -29.16 26.24 23.46
N PRO A 427 -29.90 27.31 23.10
CA PRO A 427 -31.13 27.66 23.77
C PRO A 427 -32.24 26.65 23.40
N GLU A 428 -32.82 25.99 24.41
CA GLU A 428 -33.90 25.00 24.20
C GLU A 428 -35.06 25.56 23.34
N PRO A 429 -35.69 24.74 22.47
CA PRO A 429 -36.76 25.17 21.58
C PRO A 429 -38.04 25.50 22.35
N VAL A 430 -38.25 26.79 22.63
CA VAL A 430 -39.45 27.29 23.30
C VAL A 430 -40.66 27.16 22.37
N ALA A 431 -41.64 26.33 22.76
CA ALA A 431 -42.88 26.14 22.03
C ALA A 431 -43.73 27.42 21.96
N ALA A 432 -44.35 27.68 20.80
CA ALA A 432 -45.27 28.80 20.57
C ALA A 432 -46.60 28.31 19.97
N GLU A 433 -47.71 28.80 20.53
CA GLU A 433 -49.09 28.48 20.09
C GLU A 433 -49.53 29.33 18.86
N PRO A 434 -50.57 28.90 18.11
CA PRO A 434 -50.90 29.49 16.81
C PRO A 434 -51.80 30.74 16.87
N GLU A 435 -51.61 31.63 15.91
CA GLU A 435 -52.44 32.82 15.62
C GLU A 435 -53.03 32.74 14.18
N PRO A 436 -54.09 33.49 13.83
CA PRO A 436 -55.26 32.86 13.22
C PRO A 436 -55.51 33.08 11.71
N ILE A 437 -56.47 32.31 11.20
CA ILE A 437 -57.09 32.42 9.87
C ILE A 437 -58.08 33.60 9.83
N GLU A 438 -58.03 34.42 8.78
CA GLU A 438 -59.20 35.19 8.30
C GLU A 438 -59.61 34.75 6.88
N VAL A 439 -60.90 34.93 6.55
CA VAL A 439 -61.56 34.33 5.38
C VAL A 439 -62.31 35.40 4.58
N ILE A 440 -62.14 35.43 3.25
CA ILE A 440 -63.18 35.95 2.34
C ILE A 440 -63.22 35.23 0.98
N GLU A 441 -64.38 34.66 0.67
CA GLU A 441 -64.82 34.19 -0.65
C GLU A 441 -65.42 35.39 -1.46
N ALA A 442 -65.84 35.34 -2.74
CA ALA A 442 -65.85 34.31 -3.80
C ALA A 442 -65.53 35.00 -5.18
N VAL A 443 -66.17 34.85 -6.36
CA VAL A 443 -67.43 34.21 -6.82
C VAL A 443 -67.32 33.81 -8.32
N GLU A 444 -68.01 32.73 -8.70
CA GLU A 444 -68.65 32.35 -9.99
C GLU A 444 -68.38 33.17 -11.28
N SER A 445 -68.23 32.55 -12.46
CA SER A 445 -69.30 31.75 -13.11
C SER A 445 -68.82 30.83 -14.25
N ALA A 446 -69.56 29.73 -14.49
CA ALA A 446 -69.45 28.80 -15.64
C ALA A 446 -70.85 28.71 -16.36
N PRO A 447 -71.24 27.70 -17.19
CA PRO A 447 -70.54 26.57 -17.83
C PRO A 447 -70.96 26.34 -19.34
N VAL A 448 -70.85 25.07 -19.84
CA VAL A 448 -71.50 24.43 -21.04
C VAL A 448 -70.64 24.38 -22.35
N VAL A 449 -70.08 23.24 -22.83
CA VAL A 449 -70.63 21.96 -23.44
C VAL A 449 -70.87 22.07 -24.97
N GLU A 450 -70.51 21.14 -25.89
CA GLU A 450 -70.11 19.71 -25.85
C GLU A 450 -69.14 19.25 -27.00
N VAL A 451 -68.89 17.93 -27.14
CA VAL A 451 -68.08 17.12 -28.12
C VAL A 451 -68.74 16.91 -29.54
N PRO A 452 -68.22 16.16 -30.56
CA PRO A 452 -66.99 15.31 -30.72
C PRO A 452 -66.17 15.40 -32.07
N ASP A 453 -65.08 14.62 -32.17
CA ASP A 453 -64.30 14.13 -33.35
C ASP A 453 -65.13 13.31 -34.39
N PRO A 454 -64.65 12.85 -35.61
CA PRO A 454 -63.28 12.38 -35.96
C PRO A 454 -62.77 12.45 -37.46
N VAL A 455 -61.64 11.74 -37.75
CA VAL A 455 -61.17 11.11 -39.04
C VAL A 455 -60.00 11.75 -39.84
N ILE A 456 -58.76 11.28 -39.54
CA ILE A 456 -57.72 10.66 -40.42
C ILE A 456 -57.09 11.41 -41.63
N GLU A 457 -55.74 11.56 -41.51
CA GLU A 457 -54.61 11.55 -42.48
C GLU A 457 -54.25 12.70 -43.46
N GLU A 458 -52.94 13.04 -43.39
CA GLU A 458 -51.99 13.49 -44.46
C GLU A 458 -52.14 14.90 -45.11
N PRO A 459 -51.01 15.61 -45.40
CA PRO A 459 -49.76 15.74 -44.60
C PRO A 459 -49.14 17.18 -44.60
N VAL A 460 -47.94 17.31 -44.01
CA VAL A 460 -46.92 18.40 -44.14
C VAL A 460 -47.03 19.66 -43.24
N MET A 461 -46.17 19.67 -42.21
CA MET A 461 -45.44 20.78 -41.55
C MET A 461 -46.02 22.23 -41.46
N ASP A 462 -46.24 22.69 -40.22
CA ASP A 462 -45.77 24.01 -39.72
C ASP A 462 -45.57 23.95 -38.17
N HIS A 463 -45.01 25.00 -37.55
CA HIS A 463 -44.45 25.02 -36.19
C HIS A 463 -45.41 25.28 -35.00
N GLY A 464 -45.03 24.79 -33.80
CA GLY A 464 -44.99 25.62 -32.58
C GLY A 464 -45.55 25.05 -31.26
N SER A 465 -44.73 25.11 -30.18
CA SER A 465 -45.07 25.04 -28.72
C SER A 465 -45.77 23.78 -28.19
N GLU A 466 -45.60 23.28 -26.95
CA GLU A 466 -44.75 23.55 -25.75
C GLU A 466 -44.96 22.32 -24.82
N ASP A 467 -44.08 21.86 -23.91
CA ASP A 467 -42.73 22.22 -23.42
C ASP A 467 -42.06 20.96 -22.76
N HIS A 468 -40.86 21.09 -22.15
CA HIS A 468 -40.09 20.12 -21.34
C HIS A 468 -39.29 19.04 -22.11
N SER A 469 -38.10 18.59 -21.69
CA SER A 469 -37.07 19.14 -20.77
C SER A 469 -35.74 18.37 -20.93
N GLU A 470 -34.63 18.95 -20.43
CA GLU A 470 -33.25 18.41 -20.31
C GLU A 470 -32.22 18.87 -21.36
N MET A 471 -30.94 18.83 -20.97
CA MET A 471 -29.81 19.45 -21.67
C MET A 471 -28.84 18.40 -22.20
N ASP A 472 -28.76 18.25 -23.52
CA ASP A 472 -27.58 17.69 -24.18
C ASP A 472 -26.68 18.83 -24.70
N HIS A 473 -25.39 18.74 -24.40
CA HIS A 473 -24.33 19.61 -24.92
C HIS A 473 -23.26 18.79 -25.65
N SER A 474 -23.70 17.93 -26.56
CA SER A 474 -22.84 17.09 -27.38
C SER A 474 -21.94 17.87 -28.37
N GLY A 475 -20.65 17.53 -28.34
CA GLY A 475 -19.78 17.57 -29.51
C GLY A 475 -19.21 18.93 -29.96
N HIS A 476 -18.05 19.30 -29.41
CA HIS A 476 -16.98 19.90 -30.22
C HIS A 476 -15.75 18.99 -30.19
N ASP A 477 -15.68 18.14 -31.22
CA ASP A 477 -14.60 17.20 -31.51
C ASP A 477 -13.27 17.91 -31.79
N HIS A 478 -12.24 17.58 -31.01
CA HIS A 478 -10.82 17.80 -31.32
C HIS A 478 -10.04 16.50 -31.06
N GLY A 479 -10.35 15.47 -31.85
CA GLY A 479 -9.71 14.16 -31.77
C GLY A 479 -8.19 14.20 -31.92
N MET A 480 -7.50 13.51 -31.01
CA MET A 480 -6.13 13.04 -31.20
C MET A 480 -6.18 11.63 -31.82
N ALA A 481 -5.22 11.32 -32.69
CA ALA A 481 -5.38 10.24 -33.65
C ALA A 481 -5.31 8.83 -33.03
N ALA A 482 -6.36 8.03 -33.21
CA ALA A 482 -6.31 6.60 -33.00
C ALA A 482 -5.39 5.91 -34.01
N SER A 483 -4.75 4.82 -33.59
CA SER A 483 -3.98 3.89 -34.43
C SER A 483 -4.07 2.47 -33.84
N PRO A 484 -3.90 1.42 -34.66
CA PRO A 484 -5.06 0.57 -34.95
C PRO A 484 -5.13 -0.77 -34.20
N GLN A 485 -6.37 -1.27 -34.09
CA GLN A 485 -6.77 -2.68 -33.86
C GLN A 485 -6.21 -3.39 -32.61
N SER A 486 -6.97 -3.29 -31.51
CA SER A 486 -6.92 -4.26 -30.38
C SER A 486 -8.08 -5.26 -30.37
N GLY A 487 -9.02 -5.19 -31.32
CA GLY A 487 -10.31 -5.91 -31.27
C GLY A 487 -10.26 -7.44 -31.37
N ASP A 488 -9.11 -8.03 -31.69
CA ASP A 488 -8.93 -9.48 -31.86
C ASP A 488 -8.19 -10.15 -30.67
N TYR A 489 -7.69 -9.38 -29.70
CA TYR A 489 -6.90 -9.87 -28.56
C TYR A 489 -7.49 -9.44 -27.21
N ILE A 490 -7.46 -10.34 -26.22
CA ILE A 490 -7.99 -10.09 -24.88
C ILE A 490 -6.94 -9.28 -24.10
N ASP A 491 -7.38 -8.20 -23.48
CA ASP A 491 -6.58 -7.36 -22.57
C ASP A 491 -6.44 -8.03 -21.19
N ILE A 492 -5.25 -7.98 -20.57
CA ILE A 492 -5.01 -8.61 -19.27
C ILE A 492 -5.94 -8.10 -18.16
N THR A 493 -6.37 -6.83 -18.23
CA THR A 493 -7.32 -6.21 -17.29
C THR A 493 -8.69 -6.89 -17.30
N SER A 494 -9.06 -7.56 -18.40
CA SER A 494 -10.30 -8.35 -18.54
C SER A 494 -10.35 -9.56 -17.60
N TRP A 495 -9.25 -9.87 -16.90
CA TRP A 495 -9.16 -10.95 -15.90
C TRP A 495 -9.01 -10.44 -14.47
N GLY A 496 -8.97 -9.12 -14.28
CA GLY A 496 -8.74 -8.44 -13.01
C GLY A 496 -7.64 -7.37 -13.14
N THR A 497 -7.63 -6.43 -12.20
CA THR A 497 -6.59 -5.41 -12.03
C THR A 497 -6.19 -5.31 -10.56
N PHE A 498 -4.98 -4.81 -10.30
CA PHE A 498 -4.42 -4.72 -8.94
C PHE A 498 -3.79 -3.35 -8.72
N HIS A 499 -4.52 -2.43 -8.09
CA HIS A 499 -4.08 -1.05 -7.92
C HIS A 499 -3.40 -0.84 -6.56
N GLY A 500 -2.24 -0.20 -6.58
CA GLY A 500 -1.52 0.28 -5.39
C GLY A 500 -1.83 1.74 -5.09
N SER A 501 -1.05 2.36 -4.20
CA SER A 501 -1.09 3.80 -3.91
C SER A 501 -0.38 4.67 -4.97
N ASN A 502 0.30 4.05 -5.93
CA ASN A 502 0.91 4.71 -7.08
C ASN A 502 0.06 4.50 -8.35
N ASN A 503 -0.20 5.58 -9.08
CA ASN A 503 -0.86 5.56 -10.39
C ASN A 503 0.16 5.11 -11.46
N ASN A 504 0.48 3.81 -11.44
CA ASN A 504 1.47 3.13 -12.28
C ASN A 504 0.91 1.88 -13.00
N SER A 505 -0.42 1.77 -13.11
CA SER A 505 -1.15 0.58 -13.54
C SER A 505 -2.33 0.85 -14.48
N GLU A 506 -2.57 2.11 -14.89
CA GLU A 506 -3.74 2.58 -15.65
C GLU A 506 -3.51 2.74 -17.18
N HIS A 507 -4.60 2.87 -17.93
CA HIS A 507 -4.58 3.32 -19.33
C HIS A 507 -4.00 4.73 -19.54
N THR A 508 -4.08 5.62 -18.54
CA THR A 508 -3.62 7.02 -18.60
C THR A 508 -2.10 7.11 -18.82
N GLU A 509 -1.38 6.02 -18.55
CA GLU A 509 0.07 5.93 -18.53
C GLU A 509 0.68 5.29 -19.77
N LEU A 510 -0.14 4.88 -20.75
CA LEU A 510 0.30 4.33 -22.04
C LEU A 510 0.91 5.40 -22.98
N VAL A 511 1.60 6.38 -22.38
CA VAL A 511 2.39 7.43 -23.02
C VAL A 511 3.64 6.86 -23.70
N GLY A 512 4.31 7.65 -24.54
CA GLY A 512 5.63 7.29 -25.11
C GLY A 512 5.62 6.10 -26.10
N GLY A 513 4.46 5.64 -26.55
CA GLY A 513 4.32 4.47 -27.44
C GLY A 513 4.19 3.13 -26.71
N ARG A 514 3.96 3.16 -25.38
CA ARG A 514 3.59 1.99 -24.58
C ARG A 514 2.24 1.41 -25.02
N THR A 515 2.03 0.11 -24.79
CA THR A 515 0.76 -0.57 -25.08
C THR A 515 0.28 -1.39 -23.88
N ALA A 516 -1.02 -1.66 -23.85
CA ALA A 516 -1.63 -2.63 -22.94
C ALA A 516 -1.01 -4.03 -23.12
N ILE A 517 -0.98 -4.83 -22.05
CA ILE A 517 -0.67 -6.26 -22.14
C ILE A 517 -1.91 -6.98 -22.67
N THR A 518 -1.76 -7.69 -23.79
CA THR A 518 -2.86 -8.44 -24.43
C THR A 518 -2.41 -9.85 -24.83
N THR A 519 -3.37 -10.73 -25.16
CA THR A 519 -3.08 -12.09 -25.64
C THR A 519 -2.30 -12.17 -26.95
N GLU A 520 -2.02 -11.04 -27.62
CA GLU A 520 -1.04 -10.95 -28.71
C GLU A 520 0.35 -11.45 -28.26
N ALA A 521 0.72 -11.25 -26.99
CA ALA A 521 1.96 -11.75 -26.41
C ALA A 521 2.12 -13.27 -26.54
N MET A 522 1.02 -14.04 -26.52
CA MET A 522 1.07 -15.49 -26.72
C MET A 522 1.47 -15.90 -28.14
N VAL A 523 1.21 -15.03 -29.13
CA VAL A 523 1.60 -15.27 -30.53
C VAL A 523 3.12 -15.13 -30.68
N ALA A 524 3.70 -14.10 -30.07
CA ALA A 524 5.16 -13.92 -30.00
C ALA A 524 5.84 -15.04 -29.18
N TYR A 525 5.31 -15.33 -27.99
CA TYR A 525 5.81 -16.34 -27.06
C TYR A 525 5.81 -17.76 -27.66
N ASN A 526 4.68 -18.22 -28.21
CA ASN A 526 4.62 -19.54 -28.85
C ASN A 526 5.39 -19.58 -30.18
N GLY A 527 5.58 -18.44 -30.86
CA GLY A 527 6.50 -18.33 -31.99
C GLY A 527 7.96 -18.58 -31.60
N LEU A 528 8.41 -17.98 -30.50
CA LEU A 528 9.75 -18.22 -29.94
C LEU A 528 9.92 -19.67 -29.45
N ARG A 529 8.91 -20.25 -28.79
CA ARG A 529 8.89 -21.69 -28.45
C ARG A 529 9.01 -22.57 -29.69
N ALA A 530 8.28 -22.27 -30.75
CA ALA A 530 8.34 -23.03 -32.00
C ALA A 530 9.70 -22.91 -32.72
N PHE A 531 10.37 -21.75 -32.63
CA PHE A 531 11.77 -21.60 -33.07
C PHE A 531 12.73 -22.49 -32.25
N ALA A 532 12.56 -22.52 -30.93
CA ALA A 532 13.32 -23.38 -30.01
C ALA A 532 12.99 -24.89 -30.15
N GLY A 533 12.07 -25.27 -31.05
CA GLY A 533 11.64 -26.66 -31.24
C GLY A 533 10.73 -27.19 -30.12
N LEU A 534 10.16 -26.32 -29.31
CA LEU A 534 9.22 -26.62 -28.24
C LEU A 534 7.77 -26.56 -28.75
N ASP A 535 6.91 -27.42 -28.21
CA ASP A 535 5.47 -27.36 -28.48
C ASP A 535 4.86 -26.05 -27.96
N ALA A 536 3.88 -25.52 -28.70
CA ALA A 536 3.08 -24.38 -28.24
C ALA A 536 2.23 -24.75 -27.02
N VAL A 537 2.01 -23.79 -26.12
CA VAL A 537 1.29 -23.98 -24.85
C VAL A 537 0.18 -22.95 -24.66
N GLU A 538 -0.81 -23.32 -23.85
CA GLU A 538 -1.87 -22.42 -23.39
C GLU A 538 -1.35 -21.49 -22.28
N ILE A 539 -2.03 -20.35 -22.11
CA ILE A 539 -1.69 -19.31 -21.12
C ILE A 539 -1.60 -19.91 -19.71
N GLN A 540 -2.57 -20.74 -19.36
CA GLN A 540 -2.68 -21.40 -18.06
C GLN A 540 -1.48 -22.29 -17.76
N THR A 541 -0.85 -22.92 -18.77
CA THR A 541 0.34 -23.75 -18.58
C THR A 541 1.56 -22.91 -18.19
N VAL A 542 1.66 -21.68 -18.69
CA VAL A 542 2.71 -20.71 -18.27
C VAL A 542 2.44 -20.23 -16.84
N GLY A 543 1.18 -20.01 -16.48
CA GLY A 543 0.79 -19.63 -15.11
C GLY A 543 1.04 -20.75 -14.10
N GLU A 544 0.58 -21.97 -14.38
CA GLU A 544 0.82 -23.17 -13.57
C GLU A 544 2.32 -23.41 -13.34
N TRP A 545 3.15 -23.19 -14.37
CA TRP A 545 4.60 -23.21 -14.24
C TRP A 545 5.10 -22.11 -13.29
N ALA A 546 4.72 -20.85 -13.48
CA ALA A 546 5.18 -19.73 -12.65
C ALA A 546 4.83 -19.93 -11.16
N PHE A 547 3.61 -20.36 -10.85
CA PHE A 547 3.20 -20.76 -9.50
C PHE A 547 4.04 -21.93 -8.96
N SER A 548 4.38 -22.93 -9.79
CA SER A 548 5.22 -24.06 -9.38
C SER A 548 6.68 -23.70 -9.08
N GLN A 549 7.19 -22.62 -9.70
CA GLN A 549 8.55 -22.12 -9.52
C GLN A 549 8.68 -21.03 -8.44
N GLY A 550 7.58 -20.68 -7.74
CA GLY A 550 7.59 -19.63 -6.72
C GLY A 550 7.71 -18.21 -7.27
N LEU A 551 7.35 -17.99 -8.54
CA LEU A 551 7.44 -16.72 -9.25
C LEU A 551 6.21 -15.80 -9.02
N THR A 552 5.42 -16.08 -7.99
CA THR A 552 4.18 -15.38 -7.63
C THR A 552 4.17 -15.04 -6.15
N ASN A 553 3.54 -13.92 -5.78
CA ASN A 553 3.35 -13.55 -4.37
C ASN A 553 2.39 -14.51 -3.65
N ASN A 554 1.38 -15.00 -4.37
CA ASN A 554 0.44 -16.01 -3.91
C ASN A 554 1.02 -17.42 -4.06
N SER A 555 0.86 -18.26 -3.03
CA SER A 555 1.25 -19.68 -3.05
C SER A 555 0.25 -20.60 -3.76
N GLN A 556 -0.93 -20.08 -4.12
CA GLN A 556 -2.00 -20.77 -4.86
C GLN A 556 -2.74 -19.76 -5.74
N ALA A 557 -3.16 -20.19 -6.93
CA ALA A 557 -3.91 -19.36 -7.87
C ALA A 557 -5.42 -19.35 -7.56
N TRP A 558 -6.05 -18.18 -7.60
CA TRP A 558 -7.50 -18.03 -7.43
C TRP A 558 -8.16 -17.31 -8.62
N GLY A 559 -9.42 -17.63 -8.93
CA GLY A 559 -10.16 -16.98 -10.02
C GLY A 559 -9.45 -17.09 -11.38
N ASN A 560 -9.05 -15.95 -11.94
CA ASN A 560 -8.28 -15.88 -13.20
C ASN A 560 -6.76 -15.74 -13.00
N ASP A 561 -6.23 -15.81 -11.78
CA ASP A 561 -4.80 -15.58 -11.48
C ASP A 561 -3.88 -16.34 -12.45
N THR A 562 -4.14 -17.63 -12.68
CA THR A 562 -3.36 -18.49 -13.59
C THR A 562 -3.30 -17.97 -15.03
N LYS A 563 -4.33 -17.25 -15.49
CA LYS A 563 -4.36 -16.64 -16.83
C LYS A 563 -3.55 -15.35 -16.87
N GLY A 564 -3.75 -14.44 -15.92
CA GLY A 564 -3.03 -13.16 -15.90
C GLY A 564 -1.54 -13.35 -15.60
N VAL A 565 -1.19 -14.15 -14.58
CA VAL A 565 0.20 -14.57 -14.31
C VAL A 565 0.81 -15.24 -15.54
N GLY A 566 0.08 -16.16 -16.19
CA GLY A 566 0.56 -16.87 -17.37
C GLY A 566 0.80 -15.95 -18.58
N LEU A 567 -0.09 -14.99 -18.83
CA LEU A 567 0.06 -14.03 -19.93
C LEU A 567 1.18 -13.04 -19.66
N TRP A 568 1.31 -12.56 -18.42
CA TRP A 568 2.35 -11.65 -18.01
C TRP A 568 3.74 -12.30 -18.13
N TYR A 569 3.90 -13.54 -17.64
CA TYR A 569 5.15 -14.27 -17.84
C TYR A 569 5.41 -14.62 -19.31
N ALA A 570 4.38 -14.99 -20.09
CA ALA A 570 4.55 -15.20 -21.53
C ALA A 570 5.05 -13.94 -22.26
N MET A 571 4.54 -12.76 -21.88
CA MET A 571 5.02 -11.45 -22.35
C MET A 571 6.49 -11.23 -21.98
N GLN A 572 6.89 -11.48 -20.74
CA GLN A 572 8.29 -11.37 -20.29
C GLN A 572 9.23 -12.32 -21.05
N GLY A 573 8.86 -13.60 -21.16
CA GLY A 573 9.61 -14.59 -21.93
C GLY A 573 9.75 -14.22 -23.40
N ALA A 574 8.70 -13.68 -24.02
CA ALA A 574 8.72 -13.20 -25.41
C ALA A 574 9.57 -11.93 -25.61
N LYS A 575 9.63 -11.03 -24.62
CA LYS A 575 10.47 -9.83 -24.66
C LYS A 575 11.97 -10.12 -24.65
N VAL A 576 12.41 -11.16 -23.92
CA VAL A 576 13.82 -11.35 -23.56
C VAL A 576 14.42 -12.69 -23.98
N GLY A 577 13.69 -13.80 -23.86
CA GLY A 577 14.22 -15.17 -24.01
C GLY A 577 14.63 -15.59 -25.42
N TRP A 578 14.71 -14.65 -26.36
CA TRP A 578 15.23 -14.82 -27.73
C TRP A 578 16.68 -14.34 -27.89
N ILE A 579 17.20 -13.59 -26.91
CA ILE A 579 18.58 -13.10 -26.89
C ILE A 579 19.50 -14.31 -26.70
N ALA A 580 20.62 -14.31 -27.44
CA ALA A 580 21.67 -15.31 -27.32
C ALA A 580 22.56 -14.99 -26.11
N ASP A 581 22.88 -16.02 -25.33
CA ASP A 581 23.60 -15.94 -24.06
C ASP A 581 24.90 -15.13 -24.14
N GLU A 582 25.74 -15.38 -25.15
CA GLU A 582 27.01 -14.67 -25.31
C GLU A 582 26.87 -13.22 -25.82
N ALA A 583 25.64 -12.81 -26.14
CA ALA A 583 25.26 -11.50 -26.62
C ALA A 583 24.35 -10.74 -25.64
N TYR A 584 24.02 -11.32 -24.47
CA TYR A 584 23.24 -10.62 -23.45
C TYR A 584 24.09 -9.51 -22.78
N ASP A 585 23.48 -8.33 -22.70
CA ASP A 585 23.88 -7.15 -21.93
C ASP A 585 22.53 -6.49 -21.54
N PRO A 586 22.31 -6.12 -20.27
CA PRO A 586 21.01 -5.59 -19.84
C PRO A 586 20.58 -4.35 -20.64
N GLN A 587 21.52 -3.52 -21.15
CA GLN A 587 21.19 -2.33 -21.94
C GLN A 587 20.38 -2.66 -23.21
N ILE A 588 20.52 -3.88 -23.75
CA ILE A 588 19.75 -4.36 -24.90
C ILE A 588 18.25 -4.36 -24.59
N LEU A 589 17.85 -4.69 -23.35
CA LEU A 589 16.43 -4.74 -22.95
C LEU A 589 15.77 -3.36 -22.98
N ALA A 590 16.52 -2.32 -22.62
CA ALA A 590 16.06 -0.95 -22.74
C ALA A 590 16.06 -0.47 -24.20
N ASP A 591 17.14 -0.73 -24.92
CA ASP A 591 17.34 -0.22 -26.29
C ASP A 591 16.41 -0.89 -27.30
N ILE A 592 16.10 -2.19 -27.17
CA ILE A 592 15.15 -2.89 -28.05
C ILE A 592 13.73 -2.36 -27.87
N GLN A 593 13.29 -2.11 -26.63
CA GLN A 593 11.95 -1.60 -26.34
C GLN A 593 11.81 -0.13 -26.76
N ARG A 594 12.83 0.71 -26.51
CA ARG A 594 12.87 2.08 -27.01
C ARG A 594 12.83 2.11 -28.55
N THR A 595 13.51 1.17 -29.21
CA THR A 595 13.48 1.02 -30.68
C THR A 595 12.12 0.51 -31.19
N ALA A 596 11.44 -0.38 -30.45
CA ALA A 596 10.09 -0.84 -30.79
C ALA A 596 9.01 0.24 -30.59
N ARG A 597 9.21 1.16 -29.63
CA ARG A 597 8.31 2.29 -29.33
C ARG A 597 8.54 3.50 -30.24
N LEU A 598 9.80 3.81 -30.60
CA LEU A 598 10.19 5.06 -31.30
C LEU A 598 10.88 4.88 -32.67
N GLY A 599 11.35 3.68 -33.01
CA GLY A 599 12.08 3.36 -34.24
C GLY A 599 11.20 2.76 -35.35
N SER A 600 11.82 2.08 -36.32
CA SER A 600 11.12 1.32 -37.37
C SER A 600 11.21 -0.20 -37.17
N GLU A 601 10.29 -0.96 -37.80
CA GLU A 601 10.37 -2.44 -37.90
C GLU A 601 11.77 -2.90 -38.32
N SER A 602 12.38 -2.21 -39.30
CA SER A 602 13.72 -2.54 -39.78
C SER A 602 14.84 -2.29 -38.78
N ASP A 603 14.67 -1.39 -37.81
CA ASP A 603 15.66 -1.14 -36.75
C ASP A 603 15.53 -2.20 -35.65
N VAL A 604 14.31 -2.54 -35.24
CA VAL A 604 14.06 -3.65 -34.30
C VAL A 604 14.59 -4.97 -34.89
N MET A 605 14.23 -5.29 -36.14
CA MET A 605 14.69 -6.53 -36.79
C MET A 605 16.18 -6.49 -37.18
N ALA A 606 16.87 -5.35 -37.07
CA ALA A 606 18.33 -5.31 -37.10
C ALA A 606 18.92 -5.77 -35.76
N MET A 607 18.45 -5.20 -34.63
CA MET A 607 18.87 -5.61 -33.29
C MET A 607 18.57 -7.08 -33.00
N VAL A 608 17.40 -7.59 -33.40
CA VAL A 608 17.04 -9.02 -33.24
C VAL A 608 17.98 -9.96 -34.01
N ARG A 609 18.65 -9.45 -35.05
CA ARG A 609 19.65 -10.20 -35.85
C ARG A 609 21.09 -10.00 -35.35
N GLU A 610 21.32 -9.02 -34.46
CA GLU A 610 22.63 -8.73 -33.87
C GLU A 610 22.80 -9.43 -32.51
N PHE A 611 21.73 -9.48 -31.69
CA PHE A 611 21.76 -10.02 -30.32
C PHE A 611 20.98 -11.33 -30.14
N GLY A 612 20.26 -11.80 -31.17
CA GLY A 612 19.39 -12.98 -31.08
C GLY A 612 20.03 -14.27 -31.59
N HIS A 613 19.47 -15.41 -31.15
CA HIS A 613 19.86 -16.77 -31.60
C HIS A 613 19.91 -16.91 -33.13
N GLU A 614 20.86 -17.69 -33.66
CA GLU A 614 21.15 -17.74 -35.11
C GLU A 614 19.91 -18.12 -35.94
N GLY A 615 19.44 -17.17 -36.76
CA GLY A 615 18.29 -17.35 -37.64
C GLY A 615 16.93 -16.97 -37.04
N PHE A 616 16.85 -16.55 -35.77
CA PHE A 616 15.60 -16.15 -35.13
C PHE A 616 14.93 -14.97 -35.85
N ALA A 617 15.69 -13.92 -36.19
CA ALA A 617 15.19 -12.78 -36.95
C ALA A 617 14.63 -13.17 -38.33
N ASP A 618 15.29 -14.12 -39.01
CA ASP A 618 14.84 -14.66 -40.29
C ASP A 618 13.60 -15.56 -40.13
N TYR A 619 13.47 -16.27 -39.01
CA TYR A 619 12.30 -17.09 -38.67
C TYR A 619 11.06 -16.23 -38.44
N ILE A 620 11.14 -15.17 -37.60
CA ILE A 620 10.01 -14.24 -37.39
C ILE A 620 9.52 -13.71 -38.74
N GLN A 621 10.44 -13.21 -39.58
CA GLN A 621 10.12 -12.60 -40.87
C GLN A 621 9.56 -13.58 -41.92
N GLN A 622 9.88 -14.88 -41.83
CA GLN A 622 9.30 -15.91 -42.69
C GLN A 622 7.94 -16.43 -42.18
N SER A 623 7.73 -16.39 -40.86
CA SER A 623 6.50 -16.84 -40.20
C SER A 623 5.41 -15.76 -40.15
N GLY A 624 5.75 -14.49 -40.43
CA GLY A 624 4.82 -13.35 -40.37
C GLY A 624 4.54 -12.89 -38.94
N LEU A 625 5.50 -13.06 -38.03
CA LEU A 625 5.35 -12.81 -36.60
C LEU A 625 5.85 -11.41 -36.16
N GLN A 626 6.32 -10.56 -37.08
CA GLN A 626 6.96 -9.29 -36.71
C GLN A 626 6.03 -8.38 -35.91
N ASP A 627 4.77 -8.21 -36.36
CA ASP A 627 3.83 -7.27 -35.74
C ASP A 627 3.56 -7.67 -34.28
N ALA A 628 3.21 -8.94 -34.04
CA ALA A 628 2.97 -9.46 -32.70
C ALA A 628 4.21 -9.37 -31.80
N PHE A 629 5.39 -9.69 -32.32
CA PHE A 629 6.66 -9.57 -31.57
C PHE A 629 6.97 -8.10 -31.21
N ILE A 630 6.85 -7.19 -32.17
CA ILE A 630 7.11 -5.75 -31.98
C ILE A 630 6.06 -5.10 -31.07
N ASN A 631 4.80 -5.55 -31.11
CA ASN A 631 3.76 -5.10 -30.19
C ASN A 631 4.00 -5.63 -28.78
N THR A 632 4.44 -6.89 -28.62
CA THR A 632 4.83 -7.46 -27.32
C THR A 632 6.00 -6.68 -26.69
N LEU A 633 6.99 -6.24 -27.49
CA LEU A 633 8.06 -5.36 -27.04
C LEU A 633 7.60 -3.96 -26.59
N LYS A 634 6.42 -3.48 -27.02
CA LYS A 634 5.88 -2.19 -26.56
C LYS A 634 5.12 -2.30 -25.25
N MET A 635 4.62 -3.48 -24.88
CA MET A 635 3.75 -3.69 -23.72
C MET A 635 4.41 -3.18 -22.43
N GLU A 636 3.65 -2.51 -21.57
CA GLU A 636 4.14 -2.00 -20.28
C GLU A 636 4.02 -3.08 -19.19
N PRO A 637 5.11 -3.54 -18.54
CA PRO A 637 5.04 -4.59 -17.51
C PRO A 637 4.10 -4.30 -16.35
N HIS A 638 3.96 -3.04 -15.95
CA HIS A 638 3.10 -2.65 -14.84
C HIS A 638 1.60 -2.57 -15.18
N TYR A 639 1.22 -2.59 -16.46
CA TYR A 639 -0.16 -2.31 -16.88
C TYR A 639 -1.18 -3.30 -16.29
N GLY A 640 -2.25 -2.76 -15.69
CA GLY A 640 -3.23 -3.51 -14.90
C GLY A 640 -2.73 -3.95 -13.52
N GLY A 641 -1.50 -3.59 -13.14
CA GLY A 641 -0.89 -3.84 -11.82
C GLY A 641 -0.50 -5.29 -11.54
N TRP A 642 -0.59 -6.17 -12.53
CA TRP A 642 -0.29 -7.61 -12.38
C TRP A 642 1.12 -7.89 -11.86
N MET A 643 2.07 -7.00 -12.16
CA MET A 643 3.46 -7.04 -11.69
C MET A 643 3.56 -7.13 -10.16
N HIS A 644 3.10 -6.11 -9.45
CA HIS A 644 3.12 -6.07 -7.99
C HIS A 644 2.00 -6.93 -7.39
N GLY A 645 0.83 -6.93 -8.02
CA GLY A 645 -0.38 -7.58 -7.52
C GLY A 645 -0.36 -9.10 -7.56
N ARG A 646 0.38 -9.74 -8.48
CA ARG A 646 0.38 -11.20 -8.67
C ARG A 646 1.72 -11.85 -9.04
N THR A 647 2.58 -11.20 -9.83
CA THR A 647 3.84 -11.79 -10.30
C THR A 647 5.09 -11.40 -9.50
N HIS A 648 4.90 -10.74 -8.35
CA HIS A 648 5.93 -10.43 -7.35
C HIS A 648 6.39 -11.71 -6.61
N GLY A 649 7.20 -12.56 -7.27
CA GLY A 649 7.78 -13.76 -6.67
C GLY A 649 9.03 -13.49 -5.83
N PHE A 650 9.12 -14.11 -4.65
CA PHE A 650 10.27 -14.04 -3.74
C PHE A 650 11.31 -15.16 -3.98
N LEU A 651 11.47 -15.61 -5.23
CA LEU A 651 12.55 -16.54 -5.60
C LEU A 651 13.88 -15.79 -5.50
N ASP A 652 14.77 -16.26 -4.63
CA ASP A 652 16.14 -15.75 -4.44
C ASP A 652 16.98 -15.95 -5.71
N VAL A 653 17.69 -14.90 -6.13
CA VAL A 653 18.56 -14.89 -7.31
C VAL A 653 19.96 -14.45 -6.89
N GLU A 654 20.87 -15.42 -6.90
CA GLU A 654 22.30 -15.29 -6.50
C GLU A 654 22.54 -14.73 -5.08
N GLY A 655 21.52 -14.62 -4.23
CA GLY A 655 21.59 -13.97 -2.92
C GLY A 655 21.71 -12.45 -2.95
N VAL A 656 21.43 -11.81 -4.09
CA VAL A 656 21.51 -10.34 -4.26
C VAL A 656 20.22 -9.69 -4.76
N ALA A 657 19.34 -10.44 -5.42
CA ALA A 657 18.05 -9.95 -5.94
C ALA A 657 16.94 -11.01 -5.77
N ILE A 658 15.69 -10.62 -5.98
CA ILE A 658 14.57 -11.56 -6.15
C ILE A 658 14.02 -11.51 -7.58
N ALA A 659 13.23 -12.53 -7.94
CA ALA A 659 12.58 -12.62 -9.26
C ALA A 659 11.76 -11.37 -9.63
N HIS A 660 11.19 -10.65 -8.67
CA HIS A 660 10.58 -9.32 -8.89
C HIS A 660 11.54 -8.36 -9.62
N ASP A 661 12.71 -8.14 -9.05
CA ASP A 661 13.70 -7.15 -9.52
C ASP A 661 14.22 -7.51 -10.91
N ILE A 662 14.45 -8.80 -11.17
CA ILE A 662 14.82 -9.32 -12.50
C ILE A 662 13.83 -8.88 -13.57
N ASN A 663 12.52 -8.93 -13.29
CA ASN A 663 11.49 -8.54 -14.26
C ASN A 663 11.46 -7.03 -14.54
N HIS A 664 11.88 -6.19 -13.58
CA HIS A 664 12.02 -4.73 -13.79
C HIS A 664 13.12 -4.35 -14.80
N LEU A 665 14.04 -5.27 -15.15
CA LEU A 665 14.99 -5.03 -16.24
C LEU A 665 14.30 -4.79 -17.60
N THR A 666 13.00 -5.14 -17.74
CA THR A 666 12.17 -4.80 -18.91
C THR A 666 11.39 -3.49 -18.80
N VAL A 667 11.56 -2.71 -17.73
CA VAL A 667 10.88 -1.41 -17.55
C VAL A 667 11.74 -0.27 -18.09
N LEU A 668 11.08 0.72 -18.71
CA LEU A 668 11.65 2.03 -19.01
C LEU A 668 10.97 3.09 -18.13
N GLY A 669 11.70 4.13 -17.74
CA GLY A 669 11.15 5.28 -17.04
C GLY A 669 10.08 6.01 -17.85
N TRP A 670 9.32 6.89 -17.19
CA TRP A 670 8.15 7.56 -17.77
C TRP A 670 8.45 8.24 -19.11
N ASP A 671 9.60 8.91 -19.21
CA ASP A 671 10.07 9.63 -20.41
C ASP A 671 10.59 8.72 -21.55
N GLN A 672 10.61 7.41 -21.34
CA GLN A 672 11.13 6.35 -22.23
C GLN A 672 12.66 6.42 -22.50
N ASN A 673 13.39 7.31 -21.83
CA ASN A 673 14.84 7.42 -22.01
C ASN A 673 15.60 6.55 -20.99
N GLN A 674 15.22 6.59 -19.73
CA GLN A 674 15.95 5.87 -18.67
C GLN A 674 15.61 4.38 -18.61
N PRO A 675 16.61 3.49 -18.42
CA PRO A 675 16.42 2.04 -18.35
C PRO A 675 16.15 1.52 -16.92
N PHE A 676 15.64 0.29 -16.84
CA PHE A 676 15.58 -0.53 -15.61
C PHE A 676 14.80 0.08 -14.44
N MET A 677 13.67 0.73 -14.68
CA MET A 677 12.98 1.47 -13.62
C MET A 677 12.09 0.63 -12.69
N ASN A 678 12.01 1.04 -11.44
CA ASN A 678 11.10 0.48 -10.45
C ASN A 678 9.65 0.95 -10.63
N ASP A 679 8.77 0.46 -9.76
CA ASP A 679 7.34 0.76 -9.61
C ASP A 679 6.88 2.22 -9.83
N THR A 680 7.57 3.25 -9.34
CA THR A 680 7.17 4.66 -9.54
C THR A 680 7.72 5.29 -10.83
N PHE A 681 8.53 4.56 -11.59
CA PHE A 681 9.33 5.02 -12.73
C PHE A 681 10.51 5.97 -12.40
N ASP A 682 10.78 6.25 -11.12
CA ASP A 682 11.79 7.24 -10.69
C ASP A 682 13.19 6.64 -10.39
N TRP A 683 13.25 5.39 -9.93
CA TRP A 683 14.47 4.77 -9.40
C TRP A 683 14.94 3.54 -10.20
N PRO A 684 16.23 3.43 -10.59
CA PRO A 684 16.73 2.26 -11.31
C PRO A 684 16.93 1.05 -10.40
N GLN A 685 16.64 -0.14 -10.92
CA GLN A 685 16.66 -1.42 -10.23
C GLN A 685 18.08 -2.02 -10.16
N TRP A 686 18.85 -1.55 -9.19
CA TRP A 686 20.24 -1.95 -8.96
C TRP A 686 20.45 -3.43 -8.56
N PRO A 687 19.61 -4.08 -7.71
CA PRO A 687 19.82 -5.49 -7.33
C PRO A 687 19.89 -6.42 -8.53
N ALA A 688 19.00 -6.23 -9.51
CA ALA A 688 18.95 -7.02 -10.74
C ALA A 688 20.14 -6.78 -11.69
N LEU A 689 20.88 -5.68 -11.51
CA LEU A 689 22.12 -5.37 -12.23
C LEU A 689 23.38 -5.90 -11.53
N GLU A 690 23.25 -6.43 -10.31
CA GLU A 690 24.33 -7.15 -9.61
C GLU A 690 24.28 -8.69 -9.82
N VAL A 691 23.15 -9.21 -10.32
CA VAL A 691 23.01 -10.61 -10.77
C VAL A 691 23.80 -10.84 -12.05
N SER A 692 24.43 -12.01 -12.18
CA SER A 692 25.21 -12.34 -13.38
C SER A 692 24.35 -12.47 -14.65
N ASP A 693 24.86 -11.92 -15.76
CA ASP A 693 24.24 -11.94 -17.09
C ASP A 693 23.68 -13.32 -17.48
N GLN A 694 24.44 -14.38 -17.19
CA GLN A 694 24.08 -15.77 -17.49
C GLN A 694 22.87 -16.25 -16.67
N THR A 695 22.69 -15.80 -15.43
CA THR A 695 21.52 -16.13 -14.61
C THR A 695 20.31 -15.32 -15.04
N VAL A 696 20.49 -14.03 -15.42
CA VAL A 696 19.38 -13.21 -15.93
C VAL A 696 18.84 -13.79 -17.25
N ILE A 697 19.70 -14.12 -18.21
CA ILE A 697 19.23 -14.68 -19.49
C ILE A 697 18.60 -16.07 -19.30
N ASN A 698 19.17 -16.92 -18.44
CA ASN A 698 18.60 -18.22 -18.08
C ASN A 698 17.23 -18.12 -17.39
N TYR A 699 16.98 -17.08 -16.58
CA TYR A 699 15.66 -16.81 -15.99
C TYR A 699 14.60 -16.60 -17.09
N TYR A 700 14.85 -15.70 -18.04
CA TYR A 700 13.91 -15.40 -19.11
C TYR A 700 13.76 -16.53 -20.14
N GLN A 701 14.86 -17.19 -20.50
CA GLN A 701 14.84 -18.40 -21.33
C GLN A 701 14.16 -19.58 -20.59
N GLY A 702 14.22 -19.62 -19.26
CA GLY A 702 13.53 -20.56 -18.39
C GLY A 702 12.01 -20.42 -18.46
N ILE A 703 11.48 -19.19 -18.55
CA ILE A 703 10.06 -18.95 -18.86
C ILE A 703 9.72 -19.59 -20.21
N VAL A 704 10.49 -19.29 -21.25
CA VAL A 704 10.26 -19.80 -22.61
C VAL A 704 10.32 -21.33 -22.68
N ALA A 705 11.23 -21.95 -21.93
CA ALA A 705 11.33 -23.41 -21.80
C ALA A 705 10.15 -24.02 -21.00
N LEU A 706 9.64 -23.29 -20.00
CA LEU A 706 8.97 -23.83 -18.80
C LEU A 706 9.92 -24.75 -18.00
N GLY A 707 11.16 -24.29 -17.84
CA GLY A 707 12.27 -24.98 -17.15
C GLY A 707 12.45 -24.56 -15.70
N ASP A 708 13.66 -24.78 -15.17
CA ASP A 708 14.11 -24.23 -13.89
C ASP A 708 14.64 -22.80 -14.14
N PRO A 709 14.10 -21.73 -13.53
CA PRO A 709 14.55 -20.36 -13.76
C PRO A 709 16.02 -20.08 -13.39
N LEU A 710 16.62 -20.92 -12.54
CA LEU A 710 18.03 -20.82 -12.13
C LEU A 710 18.89 -21.93 -12.77
N GLY A 711 18.31 -22.72 -13.68
CA GLY A 711 18.98 -23.76 -14.45
C GLY A 711 19.37 -23.29 -15.86
N GLN A 712 20.09 -24.14 -16.58
CA GLN A 712 20.47 -23.91 -17.98
C GLN A 712 19.27 -24.13 -18.91
N ASN A 713 18.89 -23.11 -19.67
CA ASN A 713 17.76 -23.10 -20.60
C ASN A 713 18.22 -22.53 -21.94
N LEU A 714 17.86 -23.16 -23.06
CA LEU A 714 18.09 -22.66 -24.44
C LEU A 714 19.54 -22.36 -24.88
N GLU A 715 20.56 -22.43 -24.01
CA GLU A 715 21.99 -22.14 -24.32
C GLU A 715 22.54 -22.91 -25.55
N ASP A 716 21.95 -24.06 -25.89
CA ASP A 716 22.38 -25.00 -26.95
C ASP A 716 21.58 -24.85 -28.27
N LEU A 717 20.92 -23.69 -28.53
CA LEU A 717 20.16 -23.38 -29.77
C LEU A 717 21.04 -23.16 -31.03
N ALA A 718 22.07 -23.99 -31.18
CA ALA A 718 23.07 -23.90 -32.24
C ALA A 718 22.51 -24.24 -33.65
N GLY A 719 22.06 -23.20 -34.37
CA GLY A 719 21.95 -23.20 -35.84
C GLY A 719 21.13 -24.35 -36.42
N GLY A 720 19.87 -24.50 -35.99
CA GLY A 720 18.93 -25.57 -36.36
C GLY A 720 18.56 -25.64 -37.85
N GLY A 721 19.54 -26.01 -38.68
CA GLY A 721 19.58 -25.67 -40.10
C GLY A 721 18.44 -26.18 -40.96
N VAL A 722 17.65 -25.24 -41.50
CA VAL A 722 16.66 -25.43 -42.58
C VAL A 722 15.78 -26.66 -42.40
N VAL A 723 15.18 -26.79 -41.21
CA VAL A 723 13.83 -27.32 -41.15
C VAL A 723 12.96 -26.32 -41.90
N THR A 724 12.23 -26.78 -42.92
CA THR A 724 11.07 -26.05 -43.45
C THR A 724 9.85 -26.74 -42.86
N PRO A 725 9.26 -26.23 -41.77
CA PRO A 725 7.89 -26.58 -41.45
C PRO A 725 7.02 -26.14 -42.63
N GLU A 726 6.10 -26.97 -43.11
CA GLU A 726 4.91 -26.39 -43.70
C GLU A 726 4.23 -25.60 -42.57
N PRO A 727 3.97 -24.30 -42.73
CA PRO A 727 3.41 -23.49 -41.65
C PRO A 727 2.09 -24.12 -41.21
N GLN A 728 2.10 -24.71 -40.02
CA GLN A 728 0.88 -25.26 -39.44
C GLN A 728 -0.05 -24.09 -39.15
N PRO A 729 -1.30 -24.11 -39.62
CA PRO A 729 -2.21 -23.02 -39.34
C PRO A 729 -2.50 -23.01 -37.84
N VAL A 730 -1.93 -22.02 -37.14
CA VAL A 730 -2.47 -21.57 -35.86
C VAL A 730 -3.97 -21.30 -36.05
N PRO A 731 -4.86 -21.75 -35.14
CA PRO A 731 -6.29 -21.58 -35.34
C PRO A 731 -6.69 -20.11 -35.25
N PHE A 732 -6.78 -19.45 -36.41
CA PHE A 732 -7.39 -18.13 -36.51
C PHE A 732 -8.87 -18.21 -36.06
N PRO A 733 -9.33 -17.28 -35.21
CA PRO A 733 -10.75 -16.92 -35.18
C PRO A 733 -11.19 -16.59 -36.62
N GLY A 734 -12.24 -17.25 -37.11
CA GLY A 734 -12.66 -17.10 -38.50
C GLY A 734 -13.21 -15.70 -38.77
N PRO A 735 -12.94 -15.09 -39.95
CA PRO A 735 -13.41 -13.75 -40.25
C PRO A 735 -14.94 -13.69 -40.26
N LEU A 736 -15.49 -12.75 -39.51
CA LEU A 736 -16.93 -12.49 -39.48
C LEU A 736 -17.42 -12.06 -40.87
N LEU A 737 -18.43 -12.77 -41.37
CA LEU A 737 -19.18 -12.41 -42.58
C LEU A 737 -20.35 -11.47 -42.20
N PRO A 738 -20.83 -10.64 -43.14
CA PRO A 738 -21.63 -9.45 -42.80
C PRO A 738 -23.01 -9.76 -42.24
N GLU A 739 -23.53 -8.78 -41.49
CA GLU A 739 -24.81 -8.78 -40.76
C GLU A 739 -25.96 -9.50 -41.49
N GLU A 740 -26.59 -10.44 -40.79
CA GLU A 740 -28.05 -10.62 -40.90
C GLU A 740 -28.70 -9.56 -39.99
N GLY A 741 -29.87 -9.05 -40.38
CA GLY A 741 -30.53 -7.92 -39.69
C GLY A 741 -31.00 -8.23 -38.25
N PRO A 742 -31.44 -7.21 -37.49
CA PRO A 742 -31.73 -7.35 -36.07
C PRO A 742 -32.79 -8.42 -35.82
N ALA A 743 -32.43 -9.41 -35.01
CA ALA A 743 -33.39 -10.31 -34.39
C ALA A 743 -34.24 -9.51 -33.39
N GLU A 744 -35.55 -9.73 -33.38
CA GLU A 744 -36.43 -9.17 -32.36
C GLU A 744 -36.02 -9.72 -30.98
N ILE A 745 -35.87 -8.84 -29.99
CA ILE A 745 -35.73 -9.24 -28.59
C ILE A 745 -37.09 -9.79 -28.15
N ASP A 746 -37.22 -11.11 -28.12
CA ASP A 746 -38.36 -11.78 -27.48
C ASP A 746 -38.13 -11.71 -25.97
N PRO A 747 -38.93 -10.96 -25.19
CA PRO A 747 -38.68 -10.78 -23.76
C PRO A 747 -38.82 -12.12 -23.04
N VAL A 748 -37.80 -12.50 -22.26
CA VAL A 748 -37.77 -13.76 -21.51
C VAL A 748 -38.74 -13.70 -20.32
N VAL A 749 -40.03 -13.89 -20.60
CA VAL A 749 -41.10 -13.94 -19.60
C VAL A 749 -41.02 -15.27 -18.84
N GLY A 750 -40.13 -15.31 -17.84
CA GLY A 750 -39.97 -16.44 -16.95
C GLY A 750 -38.53 -16.62 -16.47
N ALA A 751 -38.09 -15.78 -15.54
CA ALA A 751 -36.81 -15.95 -14.87
C ALA A 751 -36.71 -17.30 -14.15
N PRO A 752 -35.50 -17.86 -14.12
CA PRO A 752 -34.99 -18.54 -12.94
C PRO A 752 -33.62 -17.94 -12.61
N VAL A 753 -33.63 -16.67 -12.18
CA VAL A 753 -32.48 -16.07 -11.50
C VAL A 753 -32.61 -16.44 -10.03
N ASP A 754 -31.60 -17.11 -9.50
CA ASP A 754 -31.54 -17.62 -8.12
C ASP A 754 -30.52 -16.78 -7.33
N VAL A 755 -30.82 -16.43 -6.09
CA VAL A 755 -30.08 -15.38 -5.35
C VAL A 755 -29.71 -15.90 -3.96
N GLU A 756 -28.47 -16.33 -3.78
CA GLU A 756 -27.95 -16.71 -2.45
C GLU A 756 -27.38 -15.48 -1.74
N VAL A 757 -27.94 -15.12 -0.58
CA VAL A 757 -27.42 -14.04 0.29
C VAL A 757 -26.40 -14.60 1.27
N SER A 758 -25.24 -13.94 1.30
CA SER A 758 -24.14 -14.19 2.24
C SER A 758 -23.51 -12.85 2.66
N GLY A 759 -22.50 -12.89 3.53
CA GLY A 759 -21.79 -11.69 3.99
C GLY A 759 -21.44 -11.73 5.47
N ASP A 760 -20.83 -10.65 5.95
CA ASP A 760 -20.35 -10.53 7.33
C ASP A 760 -20.97 -9.30 8.03
N LEU A 761 -21.42 -9.52 9.27
CA LEU A 761 -21.89 -8.48 10.18
C LEU A 761 -20.71 -7.87 10.94
N TRP A 762 -20.73 -6.55 11.11
CA TRP A 762 -19.75 -5.80 11.90
C TRP A 762 -20.43 -4.74 12.77
N TRP A 763 -19.66 -3.96 13.53
CA TRP A 763 -20.21 -3.03 14.50
C TRP A 763 -20.99 -1.89 13.81
N GLY A 764 -22.33 -1.99 13.81
CA GLY A 764 -23.23 -0.99 13.25
C GLY A 764 -23.63 -1.19 11.79
N GLY A 765 -23.26 -2.31 11.17
CA GLY A 765 -23.55 -2.58 9.75
C GLY A 765 -23.12 -3.95 9.28
N PHE A 766 -23.10 -4.14 7.97
CA PHE A 766 -22.66 -5.37 7.32
C PHE A 766 -22.13 -5.14 5.91
N THR A 767 -21.42 -6.15 5.42
CA THR A 767 -20.93 -6.30 4.06
C THR A 767 -21.73 -7.43 3.42
N ALA A 768 -22.59 -7.12 2.45
CA ALA A 768 -23.51 -8.07 1.82
C ALA A 768 -22.94 -8.59 0.49
N SER A 769 -22.99 -9.90 0.29
CA SER A 769 -22.57 -10.60 -0.92
C SER A 769 -23.71 -11.44 -1.48
N LEU A 770 -24.21 -11.07 -2.67
CA LEU A 770 -25.34 -11.70 -3.34
C LEU A 770 -24.83 -12.52 -4.53
N THR A 771 -24.95 -13.85 -4.46
CA THR A 771 -24.62 -14.74 -5.58
C THR A 771 -25.84 -14.90 -6.47
N VAL A 772 -25.87 -14.13 -7.55
CA VAL A 772 -26.92 -14.10 -8.57
C VAL A 772 -26.60 -15.15 -9.63
N THR A 773 -27.48 -16.14 -9.80
CA THR A 773 -27.26 -17.31 -10.68
C THR A 773 -28.30 -17.34 -11.79
N ASN A 774 -27.85 -17.25 -13.04
CA ASN A 774 -28.70 -17.32 -14.23
C ASN A 774 -28.95 -18.80 -14.58
N GLN A 775 -30.10 -19.36 -14.19
CA GLN A 775 -30.46 -20.75 -14.54
C GLN A 775 -31.13 -20.88 -15.93
N SER A 776 -31.11 -19.84 -16.78
CA SER A 776 -31.62 -19.91 -18.16
C SER A 776 -30.57 -20.51 -19.12
N ASP A 777 -30.96 -20.74 -20.38
CA ASP A 777 -30.07 -21.23 -21.44
C ASP A 777 -29.48 -20.12 -22.33
N GLN A 778 -29.69 -18.84 -21.99
CA GLN A 778 -29.13 -17.65 -22.65
C GLN A 778 -28.27 -16.85 -21.66
N THR A 779 -27.43 -15.94 -22.18
CA THR A 779 -26.79 -14.91 -21.34
C THR A 779 -27.85 -13.93 -20.81
N LEU A 780 -27.64 -13.47 -19.58
CA LEU A 780 -28.46 -12.47 -18.90
C LEU A 780 -27.62 -11.20 -18.73
N ASP A 781 -27.83 -10.24 -19.64
CA ASP A 781 -27.21 -8.91 -19.65
C ASP A 781 -28.19 -7.86 -19.08
N ASP A 782 -27.67 -6.74 -18.57
CA ASP A 782 -28.45 -5.61 -18.02
C ASP A 782 -29.50 -6.02 -16.97
N TRP A 783 -29.19 -7.02 -16.15
CA TRP A 783 -30.11 -7.57 -15.15
C TRP A 783 -30.29 -6.64 -13.95
N ALA A 784 -31.49 -6.67 -13.36
CA ALA A 784 -31.79 -5.94 -12.13
C ALA A 784 -32.54 -6.79 -11.10
N LEU A 785 -32.20 -6.59 -9.82
CA LEU A 785 -32.85 -7.18 -8.65
C LEU A 785 -33.35 -6.09 -7.72
N SER A 786 -34.65 -6.08 -7.42
CA SER A 786 -35.24 -5.19 -6.42
C SER A 786 -35.68 -5.95 -5.17
N PHE A 787 -35.44 -5.36 -4.01
CA PHE A 787 -35.85 -5.87 -2.70
C PHE A 787 -36.14 -4.73 -1.72
N THR A 788 -36.64 -5.04 -0.52
CA THR A 788 -36.86 -4.05 0.54
C THR A 788 -36.05 -4.43 1.78
N SER A 789 -35.50 -3.44 2.47
CA SER A 789 -34.72 -3.64 3.70
C SER A 789 -34.98 -2.53 4.72
N ALA A 790 -34.72 -2.81 6.00
CA ALA A 790 -34.62 -1.80 7.05
C ALA A 790 -33.20 -1.21 7.17
N HIS A 791 -32.24 -1.77 6.45
CA HIS A 791 -30.84 -1.37 6.49
C HIS A 791 -30.56 -0.30 5.44
N ARG A 792 -29.56 0.56 5.70
CA ARG A 792 -29.25 1.72 4.84
C ARG A 792 -27.90 1.54 4.16
N PHE A 793 -27.89 1.39 2.84
CA PHE A 793 -26.69 1.41 2.00
C PHE A 793 -25.74 2.56 2.38
N TYR A 794 -24.44 2.25 2.47
CA TYR A 794 -23.39 3.13 2.96
C TYR A 794 -22.02 2.68 2.45
N GLY A 795 -21.26 3.61 1.85
CA GLY A 795 -19.94 3.31 1.28
C GLY A 795 -20.07 2.76 -0.14
N GLU A 796 -19.34 1.69 -0.43
CA GLU A 796 -19.12 1.17 -1.77
C GLU A 796 -19.97 -0.07 -2.11
N ALA A 797 -20.08 -0.35 -3.40
CA ALA A 797 -20.66 -1.55 -3.99
C ALA A 797 -19.75 -2.08 -5.11
N TRP A 798 -19.84 -3.37 -5.41
CA TRP A 798 -19.01 -4.04 -6.43
C TRP A 798 -19.84 -4.95 -7.32
N GLY A 799 -19.70 -4.78 -8.63
CA GLY A 799 -20.47 -5.51 -9.64
C GLY A 799 -21.95 -5.12 -9.74
N VAL A 800 -22.41 -4.12 -8.96
CA VAL A 800 -23.77 -3.56 -9.03
C VAL A 800 -23.79 -2.06 -8.75
N GLU A 801 -24.64 -1.34 -9.48
CA GLU A 801 -25.09 0.00 -9.09
C GLU A 801 -26.27 -0.13 -8.11
N VAL A 802 -26.25 0.63 -7.00
CA VAL A 802 -27.23 0.54 -5.91
C VAL A 802 -28.16 1.75 -5.91
N VAL A 803 -29.31 1.64 -6.57
CA VAL A 803 -30.36 2.67 -6.51
C VAL A 803 -31.18 2.49 -5.23
N THR A 804 -31.46 3.59 -4.53
CA THR A 804 -32.13 3.60 -3.21
C THR A 804 -33.37 4.50 -3.23
N GLU A 805 -34.55 3.94 -2.97
CA GLU A 805 -35.80 4.68 -2.73
C GLU A 805 -36.19 4.58 -1.24
N GLN A 806 -36.45 5.70 -0.57
CA GLN A 806 -36.94 5.67 0.82
C GLN A 806 -38.46 5.45 0.85
N LEU A 807 -38.89 4.42 1.58
CA LEU A 807 -40.31 4.09 1.77
C LEU A 807 -40.88 4.76 3.04
N SER A 808 -42.15 4.47 3.37
CA SER A 808 -42.79 5.02 4.56
C SER A 808 -42.29 4.35 5.86
N GLY A 809 -41.47 5.07 6.62
CA GLY A 809 -40.85 4.62 7.87
C GLY A 809 -39.35 4.41 7.70
N ASP A 810 -38.76 3.58 8.54
CA ASP A 810 -37.33 3.24 8.50
C ASP A 810 -37.05 2.08 7.51
N LEU A 811 -37.68 2.14 6.33
CA LEU A 811 -37.55 1.13 5.27
C LEU A 811 -37.07 1.78 3.97
N TYR A 812 -36.23 1.05 3.24
CA TYR A 812 -35.69 1.43 1.95
C TYR A 812 -36.00 0.32 0.94
N ARG A 813 -36.39 0.72 -0.27
CA ARG A 813 -36.39 -0.17 -1.42
C ARG A 813 -35.05 -0.01 -2.14
N TYR A 814 -34.44 -1.15 -2.44
CA TYR A 814 -33.22 -1.25 -3.22
C TYR A 814 -33.54 -1.76 -4.61
N GLU A 815 -32.75 -1.29 -5.57
CA GLU A 815 -32.70 -1.80 -6.93
C GLU A 815 -31.22 -1.89 -7.32
N LEU A 816 -30.75 -3.13 -7.41
CA LEU A 816 -29.39 -3.47 -7.81
C LEU A 816 -29.40 -3.73 -9.31
N ASN A 817 -28.68 -2.90 -10.07
CA ASN A 817 -28.47 -3.12 -11.50
C ASN A 817 -27.07 -3.70 -11.70
N GLY A 818 -26.93 -4.77 -12.48
CA GLY A 818 -25.62 -5.35 -12.77
C GLY A 818 -24.70 -4.33 -13.43
N ALA A 819 -23.55 -4.05 -12.81
CA ALA A 819 -22.59 -3.03 -13.25
C ALA A 819 -21.19 -3.62 -13.37
N ASP A 820 -20.32 -2.98 -14.16
CA ASP A 820 -18.95 -3.44 -14.44
C ASP A 820 -18.92 -4.94 -14.83
N TRP A 821 -18.05 -5.72 -14.18
CA TRP A 821 -17.93 -7.17 -14.36
C TRP A 821 -19.16 -7.98 -13.89
N GLY A 822 -20.09 -7.36 -13.15
CA GLY A 822 -21.35 -7.96 -12.73
C GLY A 822 -22.48 -7.83 -13.76
N GLN A 823 -22.37 -6.96 -14.76
CA GLN A 823 -23.43 -6.64 -15.74
C GLN A 823 -23.93 -7.84 -16.56
N SER A 824 -23.09 -8.86 -16.78
CA SER A 824 -23.39 -10.01 -17.63
C SER A 824 -23.19 -11.35 -16.91
N ILE A 825 -24.24 -12.18 -16.89
CA ILE A 825 -24.22 -13.54 -16.33
C ILE A 825 -24.48 -14.57 -17.44
N GLY A 826 -23.48 -15.40 -17.75
CA GLY A 826 -23.62 -16.46 -18.76
C GLY A 826 -24.69 -17.50 -18.41
N ALA A 827 -25.15 -18.23 -19.43
CA ALA A 827 -26.15 -19.30 -19.27
C ALA A 827 -25.66 -20.39 -18.29
N GLY A 828 -26.33 -20.55 -17.15
CA GLY A 828 -25.93 -21.47 -16.09
C GLY A 828 -24.79 -20.98 -15.20
N GLU A 829 -24.34 -19.72 -15.34
CA GLU A 829 -23.30 -19.12 -14.49
C GLU A 829 -23.87 -18.35 -13.29
N SER A 830 -22.98 -17.99 -12.37
CA SER A 830 -23.24 -17.10 -11.24
C SER A 830 -22.32 -15.88 -11.26
N ARG A 831 -22.76 -14.78 -10.65
CA ARG A 831 -21.93 -13.62 -10.24
C ARG A 831 -22.19 -13.33 -8.78
N THR A 832 -21.13 -13.24 -7.96
CA THR A 832 -21.24 -12.81 -6.56
C THR A 832 -20.89 -11.33 -6.47
N VAL A 833 -21.93 -10.50 -6.50
CA VAL A 833 -21.86 -9.03 -6.39
C VAL A 833 -22.09 -8.61 -4.93
N GLY A 834 -21.97 -7.33 -4.59
CA GLY A 834 -22.26 -6.90 -3.23
C GLY A 834 -22.11 -5.43 -2.90
N PHE A 835 -22.36 -5.09 -1.64
CA PHE A 835 -22.38 -3.72 -1.12
C PHE A 835 -22.23 -3.65 0.40
N ASN A 836 -21.88 -2.47 0.92
CA ASN A 836 -21.87 -2.18 2.35
C ASN A 836 -23.14 -1.43 2.81
N ALA A 837 -23.60 -1.70 4.03
CA ALA A 837 -24.78 -1.04 4.60
C ALA A 837 -24.72 -0.90 6.13
N LEU A 838 -25.33 0.17 6.65
CA LEU A 838 -25.53 0.41 8.08
C LEU A 838 -26.80 -0.28 8.58
N ALA A 839 -26.72 -0.82 9.79
CA ALA A 839 -27.78 -1.61 10.40
C ALA A 839 -28.89 -0.72 10.99
N GLY A 840 -29.99 -0.53 10.25
CA GLY A 840 -31.20 0.16 10.76
C GLY A 840 -32.04 -0.65 11.76
N THR A 841 -31.66 -1.88 12.07
CA THR A 841 -32.21 -2.69 13.17
C THR A 841 -31.07 -3.32 13.98
N ASP A 842 -31.37 -3.80 15.19
CA ASP A 842 -30.38 -4.28 16.16
C ASP A 842 -29.83 -5.68 15.77
N LEU A 843 -28.89 -5.69 14.83
CA LEU A 843 -28.18 -6.89 14.36
C LEU A 843 -27.05 -7.31 15.33
N ALA A 844 -26.62 -8.57 15.21
CA ALA A 844 -25.47 -9.06 15.97
C ALA A 844 -24.18 -8.31 15.56
N ARG A 845 -23.36 -7.94 16.56
CA ARG A 845 -22.11 -7.17 16.39
C ARG A 845 -21.03 -7.88 15.56
N ASN A 846 -21.18 -9.19 15.39
CA ASN A 846 -20.43 -10.05 14.48
C ASN A 846 -21.27 -11.31 14.16
N GLY A 847 -20.98 -11.94 13.03
CA GLY A 847 -21.68 -13.11 12.52
C GLY A 847 -21.86 -13.06 11.00
N SER A 848 -22.51 -14.06 10.42
CA SER A 848 -22.83 -14.09 8.99
C SER A 848 -24.16 -13.38 8.70
N LEU A 849 -24.20 -12.58 7.63
CA LEU A 849 -25.45 -12.10 7.03
C LEU A 849 -26.22 -13.27 6.37
N SER A 850 -27.55 -13.16 6.33
CA SER A 850 -28.45 -14.08 5.66
C SER A 850 -29.62 -13.33 5.00
N GLU A 851 -30.37 -13.99 4.11
CA GLU A 851 -31.57 -13.41 3.49
C GLU A 851 -32.59 -12.90 4.54
N ASP A 852 -32.90 -13.73 5.55
CA ASP A 852 -33.75 -13.39 6.71
C ASP A 852 -33.28 -12.16 7.52
N THR A 853 -32.00 -11.75 7.38
CA THR A 853 -31.41 -10.59 8.08
C THR A 853 -31.05 -9.44 7.15
N LEU A 854 -31.11 -9.62 5.83
CA LEU A 854 -30.98 -8.56 4.83
C LEU A 854 -32.36 -7.99 4.43
N LEU A 855 -33.37 -8.84 4.29
CA LEU A 855 -34.69 -8.47 3.77
C LEU A 855 -35.64 -7.96 4.87
N ALA A 856 -36.53 -7.03 4.50
CA ALA A 856 -37.63 -6.62 5.34
C ALA A 856 -38.65 -7.76 5.49
N THR A 857 -39.22 -7.93 6.69
CA THR A 857 -40.06 -9.08 7.03
C THR A 857 -41.27 -9.25 6.11
N GLY A 858 -41.27 -10.34 5.33
CA GLY A 858 -42.33 -10.64 4.35
C GLY A 858 -42.14 -9.95 3.00
N THR A 859 -40.90 -9.64 2.63
CA THR A 859 -40.50 -9.25 1.27
C THR A 859 -39.46 -10.21 0.74
N ASP A 860 -39.49 -10.47 -0.56
CA ASP A 860 -38.61 -11.39 -1.29
C ASP A 860 -37.86 -10.62 -2.40
N PHE A 861 -36.80 -11.19 -2.96
CA PHE A 861 -36.17 -10.63 -4.17
C PHE A 861 -37.13 -10.65 -5.38
N THR A 862 -37.14 -9.56 -6.14
CA THR A 862 -37.90 -9.42 -7.40
C THR A 862 -36.93 -9.12 -8.54
N VAL A 863 -36.80 -10.06 -9.48
CA VAL A 863 -36.17 -9.81 -10.79
C VAL A 863 -37.09 -8.87 -11.59
N LEU A 864 -36.51 -7.85 -12.23
CA LEU A 864 -37.26 -6.85 -13.01
C LEU A 864 -37.32 -7.18 -14.50
#